data_AF-A0A6J3R1H5-F1
#
_entry.id   AF-A0A6J3R1H5-F1
#
_cell.length_a   1.000
_cell.length_b   1.000
_cell.length_c   1.000
_cell.angle_alpha   90.00
_cell.angle_beta   90.00
_cell.angle_gamma   90.00
#
_symmetry.space_group_name_H-M   'P 1'
#
loop_
_entity.id
_entity.type
_entity.pdbx_description
1 polymer ?
#
loop_
_entity_poly.entity_id
_entity_poly.type
_entity_poly.pdbx_seq_one_letter_code
_entity_poly.pdbx_strand_id
1 'polypeptide(L)'
;MKETDREAVATAVQRVAGMLQRPDQLDKVEQYRRREARKKASVEARLKAAIQSQLDGVRTGLSQLHSALSDVKDIQRSLADVSKDWRQSINTVESLKAVKDAVVRHSQLAAAVENLKNIFSVPEIVRETQDLIEQGALLQAHRKLMDLECSRDGLMYEQYRMDSGNARDMSLIHSYFGSTQALSDELAKQLWMVLQRSLVTVRRDPTLLVSVVRIIEREEKIDRRILDRKKQTGFVPPGRPKNWKEKMFAVLDRTVTTRIEGTQADTRESDRMWLVRHLEIIRKCVLDDLLVARSLMVQCFPPRYQIFRSLLNVYHQALSTRMQELAAEDLEANEIVSLLTWVLNTYTSAEMMGNAELAPDVDVGVLEPLLSPDVVAELLDTYMSTLTSNIIAWLRKALETDRKDWVKETEPEADQDGYYQTTLPAIVFQMFEQNLQVAAQISEDLKTKVLVLCLQQMNSFLSSAVNPPICQERSVGPPDTRYKEEAQLYKEEHLRKRQHPHCYVQYMIALINNCWTLRESIVSLKRKYLQHDADESVSLSQPSMDGLLDAIAEEGCSSLLEEVFLDLEQHLNELMTKKWLLGSNAVDIICVTVEDYFNDFAKIKKPYRKRMIAEAHRRVVQEYLRAVLQKRISFRNAEERKEGAERMAREAEQLRFLFHKLAAGFGEEMDGHCDTIVAIAEVIKLTDPSLLYLEVSTLVSKYPDIRDEHIGALLAVRGDASRDMKQTIIETLEQGPAQASPDYVPIFKDIVVPSLNVAKLLK
;
A
#
# COMPACT_ATOMS: atom_id res chain seq x y z
N MET A 1 -47.35 60.76 -25.33
CA MET A 1 -48.80 60.86 -25.00
C MET A 1 -49.69 60.62 -26.21
N LYS A 2 -49.61 61.39 -27.31
CA LYS A 2 -50.56 61.21 -28.45
C LYS A 2 -50.52 59.82 -29.11
N GLU A 3 -49.35 59.18 -29.13
CA GLU A 3 -49.15 57.85 -29.73
C GLU A 3 -49.58 56.72 -28.78
N THR A 4 -49.22 56.82 -27.50
CA THR A 4 -49.66 55.90 -26.44
C THR A 4 -51.17 55.96 -26.19
N ASP A 5 -51.79 57.14 -26.32
CA ASP A 5 -53.25 57.29 -26.24
C ASP A 5 -53.94 56.62 -27.43
N ARG A 6 -53.35 56.71 -28.64
CA ARG A 6 -53.88 56.04 -29.83
C ARG A 6 -53.81 54.52 -29.70
N GLU A 7 -52.70 53.96 -29.21
CA GLU A 7 -52.57 52.53 -28.93
C GLU A 7 -53.55 52.08 -27.84
N ALA A 8 -53.63 52.80 -26.71
CA ALA A 8 -54.55 52.46 -25.63
C ALA A 8 -56.02 52.47 -26.08
N VAL A 9 -56.41 53.44 -26.92
CA VAL A 9 -57.73 53.49 -27.54
C VAL A 9 -57.92 52.32 -28.49
N ALA A 10 -56.96 52.00 -29.37
CA ALA A 10 -57.05 50.86 -30.29
C ALA A 10 -57.20 49.52 -29.55
N THR A 11 -56.45 49.30 -28.48
CA THR A 11 -56.56 48.10 -27.63
C THR A 11 -57.89 48.06 -26.88
N ALA A 12 -58.36 49.20 -26.36
CA ALA A 12 -59.66 49.29 -25.71
C ALA A 12 -60.81 48.98 -26.69
N VAL A 13 -60.73 49.47 -27.93
CA VAL A 13 -61.69 49.17 -29.00
C VAL A 13 -61.69 47.68 -29.34
N GLN A 14 -60.53 47.05 -29.55
CA GLN A 14 -60.44 45.60 -29.76
C GLN A 14 -61.05 44.80 -28.59
N ARG A 15 -60.79 45.23 -27.36
CA ARG A 15 -61.31 44.58 -26.16
C ARG A 15 -62.83 44.69 -26.05
N VAL A 16 -63.40 45.86 -26.34
CA VAL A 16 -64.85 46.07 -26.36
C VAL A 16 -65.50 45.27 -27.49
N ALA A 17 -64.90 45.25 -28.68
CA ALA A 17 -65.36 44.43 -29.80
C ALA A 17 -65.38 42.93 -29.46
N GLY A 18 -64.40 42.43 -28.72
CA GLY A 18 -64.37 41.05 -28.23
C GLY A 18 -65.42 40.73 -27.16
N MET A 19 -65.96 41.73 -26.46
CA MET A 19 -66.95 41.54 -25.39
C MET A 19 -68.41 41.56 -25.88
N LEU A 20 -68.68 42.09 -27.07
CA LEU A 20 -70.02 42.30 -27.63
C LEU A 20 -70.15 41.66 -29.02
N GLN A 21 -69.98 40.34 -29.10
CA GLN A 21 -70.02 39.62 -30.38
C GLN A 21 -71.41 39.14 -30.77
N ARG A 22 -72.37 39.07 -29.84
CA ARG A 22 -73.75 38.63 -30.08
C ARG A 22 -74.79 39.61 -29.50
N PRO A 23 -75.98 39.76 -30.11
CA PRO A 23 -76.95 40.80 -29.72
C PRO A 23 -77.46 40.69 -28.28
N ASP A 24 -77.59 39.48 -27.75
CA ASP A 24 -78.00 39.17 -26.37
C ASP A 24 -77.00 39.68 -25.30
N GLN A 25 -75.78 40.02 -25.70
CA GLN A 25 -74.74 40.54 -24.81
C GLN A 25 -74.87 42.04 -24.55
N LEU A 26 -75.72 42.75 -25.30
CA LEU A 26 -75.98 44.18 -25.11
C LEU A 26 -76.66 44.47 -23.76
N ASP A 27 -77.48 43.55 -23.25
CA ASP A 27 -78.11 43.66 -21.92
C ASP A 27 -77.08 43.75 -20.78
N LYS A 28 -75.85 43.25 -21.00
CA LYS A 28 -74.76 43.26 -20.02
C LYS A 28 -73.86 44.50 -20.11
N VAL A 29 -74.08 45.40 -21.08
CA VAL A 29 -73.25 46.60 -21.30
C VAL A 29 -73.24 47.49 -20.07
N GLU A 30 -74.38 47.66 -19.39
CA GLU A 30 -74.45 48.51 -18.19
C GLU A 30 -73.61 47.93 -17.04
N GLN A 31 -73.57 46.59 -16.92
CA GLN A 31 -72.73 45.90 -15.97
C GLN A 31 -71.23 46.06 -16.31
N TYR A 32 -70.86 45.96 -17.59
CA TYR A 32 -69.48 46.19 -18.04
C TYR A 32 -69.05 47.65 -17.85
N ARG A 33 -69.93 48.62 -18.12
CA ARG A 33 -69.68 50.04 -17.87
C ARG A 33 -69.46 50.33 -16.39
N ARG A 34 -70.27 49.74 -15.50
CA ARG A 34 -70.06 49.82 -14.04
C ARG A 34 -68.73 49.17 -13.62
N ARG A 35 -68.34 48.05 -14.23
CA ARG A 35 -67.07 47.36 -13.95
C ARG A 35 -65.86 48.20 -14.37
N GLU A 36 -65.86 48.77 -15.58
CA GLU A 36 -64.78 49.62 -16.06
C GLU A 36 -64.74 50.97 -15.31
N ALA A 37 -65.89 51.54 -14.94
CA ALA A 37 -65.94 52.72 -14.06
C ALA A 37 -65.30 52.44 -12.69
N ARG A 38 -65.57 51.28 -12.07
CA ARG A 38 -64.91 50.87 -10.81
C ARG A 38 -63.41 50.66 -10.98
N LYS A 39 -62.97 50.04 -12.09
CA LYS A 39 -61.54 49.88 -12.39
C LYS A 39 -60.86 51.24 -12.58
N LYS A 40 -61.47 52.14 -13.35
CA LYS A 40 -60.98 53.51 -13.54
C LYS A 40 -60.86 54.24 -12.20
N ALA A 41 -61.90 54.21 -11.36
CA ALA A 41 -61.87 54.82 -10.04
C ALA A 41 -60.77 54.23 -9.14
N SER A 42 -60.56 52.90 -9.18
CA SER A 42 -59.48 52.23 -8.44
C SER A 42 -58.08 52.63 -8.93
N VAL A 43 -57.90 52.73 -10.26
CA VAL A 43 -56.62 53.17 -10.85
C VAL A 43 -56.37 54.64 -10.55
N GLU A 44 -57.38 55.51 -10.68
CA GLU A 44 -57.27 56.93 -10.32
C GLU A 44 -56.98 57.13 -8.83
N ALA A 45 -57.59 56.35 -7.94
CA ALA A 45 -57.30 56.42 -6.51
C ALA A 45 -55.86 55.99 -6.21
N ARG A 46 -55.37 54.90 -6.82
CA ARG A 46 -53.98 54.45 -6.70
C ARG A 46 -53.00 55.48 -7.28
N LEU A 47 -53.32 56.06 -8.43
CA LEU A 47 -52.47 57.08 -9.06
C LEU A 47 -52.42 58.34 -8.19
N LYS A 48 -53.55 58.81 -7.65
CA LYS A 48 -53.59 59.94 -6.71
C LYS A 48 -52.77 59.68 -5.46
N ALA A 49 -52.90 58.50 -4.86
CA ALA A 49 -52.11 58.13 -3.68
C ALA A 49 -50.60 58.05 -4.00
N ALA A 50 -50.23 57.50 -5.16
CA ALA A 50 -48.84 57.44 -5.61
C ALA A 50 -48.26 58.83 -5.90
N ILE A 51 -49.01 59.68 -6.60
CA ILE A 51 -48.61 61.07 -6.89
C ILE A 51 -48.47 61.86 -5.59
N GLN A 52 -49.43 61.73 -4.67
CA GLN A 52 -49.39 62.41 -3.37
C GLN A 52 -48.17 61.96 -2.55
N SER A 53 -47.88 60.66 -2.49
CA SER A 53 -46.69 60.11 -1.82
C SER A 53 -45.38 60.64 -2.43
N GLN A 54 -45.29 60.71 -3.76
CA GLN A 54 -44.12 61.29 -4.44
C GLN A 54 -43.99 62.79 -4.17
N LEU A 55 -45.10 63.54 -4.19
CA LEU A 55 -45.12 64.97 -3.87
C LEU A 55 -44.72 65.24 -2.42
N ASP A 56 -45.23 64.46 -1.48
CA ASP A 56 -44.89 64.57 -0.06
C ASP A 56 -43.42 64.17 0.18
N GLY A 57 -42.92 63.15 -0.53
CA GLY A 57 -41.50 62.78 -0.53
C GLY A 57 -40.59 63.89 -1.06
N VAL A 58 -40.93 64.49 -2.20
CA VAL A 58 -40.19 65.62 -2.79
C VAL A 58 -40.25 66.85 -1.91
N ARG A 59 -41.42 67.18 -1.34
CA ARG A 59 -41.61 68.30 -0.43
C ARG A 59 -40.77 68.11 0.83
N THR A 60 -40.80 66.93 1.43
CA THR A 60 -40.00 66.59 2.61
C THR A 60 -38.51 66.66 2.29
N GLY A 61 -38.09 66.12 1.15
CA GLY A 61 -36.70 66.18 0.69
C GLY A 61 -36.22 67.61 0.46
N LEU A 62 -37.04 68.47 -0.14
CA LEU A 62 -36.73 69.90 -0.32
C LEU A 62 -36.65 70.64 1.02
N SER A 63 -37.58 70.39 1.93
CA SER A 63 -37.54 70.98 3.28
C SER A 63 -36.28 70.55 4.05
N GLN A 64 -35.91 69.27 3.97
CA GLN A 64 -34.68 68.75 4.59
C GLN A 64 -33.42 69.35 3.96
N LEU A 65 -33.36 69.48 2.63
CA LEU A 65 -32.25 70.15 1.94
C LEU A 65 -32.14 71.61 2.33
N HIS A 66 -33.26 72.31 2.46
CA HIS A 66 -33.27 73.71 2.87
C HIS A 66 -32.81 73.87 4.33
N SER A 67 -33.26 72.99 5.22
CA SER A 67 -32.79 72.95 6.61
C SER A 67 -31.29 72.69 6.68
N ALA A 68 -30.80 71.64 5.99
CA ALA A 68 -29.38 71.30 5.98
C ALA A 68 -28.51 72.44 5.42
N LEU A 69 -29.00 73.17 4.41
CA LEU A 69 -28.29 74.33 3.88
C LEU A 69 -28.26 75.52 4.86
N SER A 70 -29.34 75.71 5.65
CA SER A 70 -29.34 76.67 6.75
C SER A 70 -28.35 76.26 7.84
N ASP A 71 -28.42 75.00 8.28
CA ASP A 71 -27.55 74.45 9.31
C ASP A 71 -26.08 74.56 8.92
N VAL A 72 -25.72 74.27 7.67
CA VAL A 72 -24.35 74.43 7.16
C VAL A 72 -23.91 75.90 7.19
N LYS A 73 -24.78 76.86 6.84
CA LYS A 73 -24.45 78.29 6.92
C LYS A 73 -24.25 78.72 8.37
N ASP A 74 -25.07 78.23 9.29
CA ASP A 74 -24.95 78.55 10.72
C ASP A 74 -23.70 77.92 11.35
N ILE A 75 -23.34 76.70 10.94
CA ILE A 75 -22.07 76.06 11.31
C ILE A 75 -20.89 76.87 10.75
N GLN A 76 -20.95 77.33 9.50
CA GLN A 76 -19.88 78.15 8.91
C GLN A 76 -19.69 79.47 9.66
N ARG A 77 -20.78 80.15 10.04
CA ARG A 77 -20.70 81.36 10.87
C ARG A 77 -20.12 81.04 12.24
N SER A 78 -20.63 80.01 12.91
CA SER A 78 -20.12 79.58 14.22
C SER A 78 -18.63 79.24 14.16
N LEU A 79 -18.17 78.58 13.10
CA LEU A 79 -16.76 78.23 12.91
C LEU A 79 -15.91 79.49 12.66
N ALA A 80 -16.43 80.47 11.93
CA ALA A 80 -15.76 81.75 11.72
C ALA A 80 -15.65 82.55 13.03
N ASP A 81 -16.71 82.55 13.85
CA ASP A 81 -16.72 83.16 15.17
C ASP A 81 -15.73 82.45 16.11
N VAL A 82 -15.73 81.12 16.16
CA VAL A 82 -14.73 80.34 16.92
C VAL A 82 -13.31 80.62 16.44
N SER A 83 -13.08 80.74 15.12
CA SER A 83 -11.76 81.08 14.59
C SER A 83 -11.32 82.49 15.00
N LYS A 84 -12.25 83.44 15.02
CA LYS A 84 -12.01 84.81 15.46
C LYS A 84 -11.73 84.86 16.96
N ASP A 85 -12.54 84.18 17.77
CA ASP A 85 -12.37 84.07 19.22
C ASP A 85 -11.05 83.39 19.55
N TRP A 86 -10.67 82.32 18.83
CA TRP A 86 -9.37 81.67 18.98
C TRP A 86 -8.21 82.62 18.69
N ARG A 87 -8.28 83.40 17.60
CA ARG A 87 -7.27 84.41 17.27
C ARG A 87 -7.17 85.50 18.33
N GLN A 88 -8.30 85.95 18.89
CA GLN A 88 -8.31 86.90 20.01
C GLN A 88 -7.76 86.26 21.29
N SER A 89 -8.03 84.97 21.50
CA SER A 89 -7.56 84.23 22.65
C SER A 89 -6.05 83.98 22.61
N ILE A 90 -5.41 83.92 21.43
CA ILE A 90 -3.93 83.89 21.31
C ILE A 90 -3.27 85.09 22.04
N ASN A 91 -3.85 86.30 21.92
CA ASN A 91 -3.34 87.47 22.66
C ASN A 91 -3.56 87.33 24.18
N THR A 92 -4.61 86.64 24.61
CA THR A 92 -4.82 86.31 26.03
C THR A 92 -3.90 85.19 26.53
N VAL A 93 -3.49 84.25 25.67
CA VAL A 93 -2.54 83.17 26.02
C VAL A 93 -1.17 83.74 26.39
N GLU A 94 -0.71 84.81 25.74
CA GLU A 94 0.50 85.53 26.15
C GLU A 94 0.34 86.17 27.55
N SER A 95 -0.81 86.78 27.84
CA SER A 95 -1.11 87.35 29.17
C SER A 95 -1.23 86.28 30.27
N LEU A 96 -1.62 85.05 29.91
CA LEU A 96 -1.78 83.91 30.81
C LEU A 96 -0.49 83.11 31.00
N LYS A 97 0.64 83.53 30.41
CA LYS A 97 1.94 82.85 30.58
C LYS A 97 2.30 82.68 32.06
N ALA A 98 2.07 83.71 32.88
CA ALA A 98 2.29 83.64 34.33
C ALA A 98 1.39 82.59 35.03
N VAL A 99 0.14 82.44 34.58
CA VAL A 99 -0.79 81.41 35.08
C VAL A 99 -0.35 80.02 34.63
N LYS A 100 0.08 79.87 33.37
CA LYS A 100 0.65 78.62 32.86
C LYS A 100 1.88 78.22 33.66
N ASP A 101 2.80 79.14 33.90
CA ASP A 101 4.01 78.89 34.69
C ASP A 101 3.68 78.57 36.16
N ALA A 102 2.63 79.18 36.72
CA ALA A 102 2.12 78.82 38.05
C ALA A 102 1.46 77.42 38.07
N VAL A 103 0.69 77.05 37.04
CA VAL A 103 0.08 75.73 36.89
C VAL A 103 1.16 74.66 36.68
N VAL A 104 2.21 74.93 35.91
CA VAL A 104 3.36 74.01 35.78
C VAL A 104 4.02 73.80 37.13
N ARG A 105 4.32 74.87 37.88
CA ARG A 105 4.89 74.76 39.23
C ARG A 105 3.97 74.02 40.20
N HIS A 106 2.67 74.28 40.16
CA HIS A 106 1.71 73.61 41.03
C HIS A 106 1.55 72.12 40.65
N SER A 107 1.52 71.80 39.35
CA SER A 107 1.53 70.43 38.85
C SER A 107 2.80 69.69 39.25
N GLN A 108 3.96 70.34 39.19
CA GLN A 108 5.24 69.77 39.63
C GLN A 108 5.23 69.51 41.14
N LEU A 109 4.77 70.46 41.95
CA LEU A 109 4.67 70.30 43.39
C LEU A 109 3.64 69.22 43.78
N ALA A 110 2.50 69.17 43.10
CA ALA A 110 1.49 68.14 43.31
C ALA A 110 2.03 66.74 42.97
N ALA A 111 2.70 66.59 41.82
CA ALA A 111 3.37 65.35 41.44
C ALA A 111 4.48 64.96 42.43
N ALA A 112 5.26 65.93 42.92
CA ALA A 112 6.29 65.68 43.92
C ALA A 112 5.68 65.19 45.25
N VAL A 113 4.59 65.81 45.73
CA VAL A 113 3.88 65.43 46.97
C VAL A 113 3.22 64.06 46.83
N GLU A 114 2.59 63.76 45.69
CA GLU A 114 1.96 62.46 45.42
C GLU A 114 3.01 61.34 45.33
N ASN A 115 4.11 61.56 44.60
CA ASN A 115 5.19 60.60 44.47
C ASN A 115 6.00 60.42 45.76
N LEU A 116 6.10 61.45 46.62
CA LEU A 116 6.83 61.37 47.89
C LEU A 116 6.33 60.22 48.76
N LYS A 117 5.00 60.06 48.87
CA LYS A 117 4.39 58.99 49.66
C LYS A 117 4.73 57.60 49.11
N ASN A 118 4.78 57.47 47.78
CA ASN A 118 5.10 56.21 47.12
C ASN A 118 6.58 55.85 47.24
N ILE A 119 7.48 56.84 47.20
CA ILE A 119 8.94 56.64 47.33
C ILE A 119 9.29 56.02 48.70
N PHE A 120 8.76 56.54 49.81
CA PHE A 120 9.07 55.97 51.14
C PHE A 120 8.55 54.54 51.35
N SER A 121 7.49 54.14 50.63
CA SER A 121 6.90 52.82 50.72
C SER A 121 7.53 51.79 49.77
N VAL A 122 8.44 52.18 48.87
CA VAL A 122 9.04 51.25 47.88
C VAL A 122 9.72 50.04 48.53
N PRO A 123 10.61 50.17 49.53
CA PRO A 123 11.29 49.01 50.10
C PRO A 123 10.34 48.01 50.78
N GLU A 124 9.28 48.52 51.43
CA GLU A 124 8.26 47.70 52.08
C GLU A 124 7.41 46.95 51.04
N ILE A 125 6.93 47.66 50.01
CA ILE A 125 6.15 47.05 48.92
C ILE A 125 6.99 46.02 48.16
N VAL A 126 8.30 46.26 47.96
CA VAL A 126 9.21 45.29 47.35
C VAL A 126 9.29 44.00 48.16
N ARG A 127 9.50 44.10 49.48
CA ARG A 127 9.55 42.94 50.37
C ARG A 127 8.21 42.18 50.40
N GLU A 128 7.10 42.90 50.55
CA GLU A 128 5.77 42.27 50.53
C GLU A 128 5.43 41.62 49.19
N THR A 129 5.90 42.20 48.07
CA THR A 129 5.71 41.62 46.75
C THR A 129 6.51 40.33 46.61
N GLN A 130 7.73 40.29 47.14
CA GLN A 130 8.55 39.08 47.18
C GLN A 130 7.86 37.96 48.00
N ASP A 131 7.37 38.28 49.21
CA ASP A 131 6.65 37.32 50.06
C ASP A 131 5.42 36.74 49.34
N LEU A 132 4.69 37.57 48.60
CA LEU A 132 3.51 37.14 47.82
C LEU A 132 3.88 36.25 46.61
N ILE A 133 5.04 36.49 45.98
CA ILE A 133 5.55 35.63 44.90
C ILE A 133 5.91 34.25 45.47
N GLU A 134 6.62 34.22 46.60
CA GLU A 134 7.03 32.98 47.28
C GLU A 134 5.82 32.16 47.77
N GLN A 135 4.74 32.82 48.20
CA GLN A 135 3.48 32.18 48.60
C GLN A 135 2.59 31.75 47.41
N GLY A 136 2.95 32.08 46.17
CA GLY A 136 2.16 31.76 44.98
C GLY A 136 0.91 32.64 44.78
N ALA A 137 0.78 33.76 45.50
CA ALA A 137 -0.32 34.72 45.38
C ALA A 137 -0.12 35.68 44.19
N LEU A 138 0.01 35.11 42.98
CA LEU A 138 0.54 35.77 41.78
C LEU A 138 -0.23 37.03 41.36
N LEU A 139 -1.56 37.07 41.49
CA LEU A 139 -2.37 38.24 41.12
C LEU A 139 -2.13 39.44 42.04
N GLN A 140 -1.94 39.18 43.34
CA GLN A 140 -1.69 40.22 44.32
C GLN A 140 -0.27 40.75 44.18
N ALA A 141 0.70 39.84 43.99
CA ALA A 141 2.07 40.19 43.64
C ALA A 141 2.14 41.05 42.37
N HIS A 142 1.45 40.64 41.30
CA HIS A 142 1.40 41.38 40.04
C HIS A 142 0.84 42.80 40.22
N ARG A 143 -0.22 42.96 41.03
CA ARG A 143 -0.79 44.27 41.32
C ARG A 143 0.22 45.20 42.00
N LYS A 144 0.90 44.73 43.05
CA LYS A 144 1.91 45.53 43.76
C LYS A 144 3.10 45.87 42.87
N LEU A 145 3.55 44.91 42.05
CA LEU A 145 4.60 45.14 41.05
C LEU A 145 4.18 46.19 40.02
N MET A 146 2.94 46.13 39.52
CA MET A 146 2.40 47.12 38.58
C MET A 146 2.38 48.52 39.21
N ASP A 147 2.02 48.65 40.48
CA ASP A 147 2.02 49.95 41.18
C ASP A 147 3.44 50.52 41.33
N LEU A 148 4.44 49.67 41.60
CA LEU A 148 5.86 50.03 41.62
C LEU A 148 6.36 50.47 40.22
N GLU A 149 6.05 49.68 39.18
CA GLU A 149 6.42 50.01 37.81
C GLU A 149 5.72 51.29 37.33
N CYS A 150 4.45 51.51 37.65
CA CYS A 150 3.73 52.74 37.31
C CYS A 150 4.37 53.96 37.98
N SER A 151 4.79 53.84 39.24
CA SER A 151 5.47 54.92 39.97
C SER A 151 6.83 55.23 39.35
N ARG A 152 7.64 54.20 39.07
CA ARG A 152 8.92 54.33 38.37
C ARG A 152 8.75 54.98 37.01
N ASP A 153 7.88 54.43 36.17
CA ASP A 153 7.68 54.86 34.79
C ASP A 153 7.09 56.28 34.71
N GLY A 154 6.24 56.65 35.67
CA GLY A 154 5.72 58.01 35.85
C GLY A 154 6.81 59.02 36.18
N LEU A 155 7.67 58.70 37.15
CA LEU A 155 8.82 59.55 37.51
C LEU A 155 9.81 59.69 36.36
N MET A 156 10.12 58.59 35.66
CA MET A 156 11.00 58.61 34.50
C MET A 156 10.42 59.43 33.34
N TYR A 157 9.10 59.35 33.11
CA TYR A 157 8.45 60.14 32.08
C TYR A 157 8.43 61.64 32.41
N GLU A 158 8.12 62.01 33.65
CA GLU A 158 8.18 63.42 34.06
C GLU A 158 9.60 63.98 33.96
N GLN A 159 10.62 63.20 34.37
CA GLN A 159 12.01 63.61 34.16
C GLN A 159 12.35 63.78 32.67
N TYR A 160 11.93 62.84 31.83
CA TYR A 160 12.13 62.92 30.37
C TYR A 160 11.46 64.16 29.75
N ARG A 161 10.28 64.57 30.25
CA ARG A 161 9.58 65.79 29.81
C ARG A 161 10.31 67.07 30.21
N MET A 162 10.99 67.07 31.35
CA MET A 162 11.70 68.24 31.88
C MET A 162 13.05 68.42 31.20
N ASP A 163 13.85 67.35 31.12
CA ASP A 163 15.15 67.34 30.46
C ASP A 163 15.49 65.95 29.92
N SER A 164 15.26 65.76 28.61
CA SER A 164 15.53 64.50 27.93
C SER A 164 17.02 64.12 27.89
N GLY A 165 17.93 65.06 28.19
CA GLY A 165 19.39 64.85 28.19
C GLY A 165 20.00 64.53 29.55
N ASN A 166 19.22 64.65 30.64
CA ASN A 166 19.73 64.45 32.00
C ASN A 166 19.83 62.96 32.39
N ALA A 167 20.90 62.33 31.90
CA ALA A 167 21.18 60.91 32.13
C ALA A 167 21.46 60.56 33.61
N ARG A 168 21.91 61.52 34.42
CA ARG A 168 22.26 61.27 35.84
C ARG A 168 20.99 61.00 36.65
N ASP A 169 19.98 61.85 36.54
CA ASP A 169 18.73 61.70 37.28
C ASP A 169 17.92 60.49 36.80
N MET A 170 17.94 60.22 35.49
CA MET A 170 17.36 58.99 34.93
C MET A 170 18.05 57.73 35.49
N SER A 171 19.37 57.77 35.68
CA SER A 171 20.15 56.67 36.27
C SER A 171 19.87 56.51 37.78
N LEU A 172 19.68 57.61 38.51
CA LEU A 172 19.31 57.57 39.93
C LEU A 172 17.93 56.94 40.14
N ILE A 173 16.93 57.32 39.35
CA ILE A 173 15.60 56.69 39.39
C ILE A 173 15.71 55.20 39.04
N HIS A 174 16.47 54.87 38.00
CA HIS A 174 16.69 53.48 37.60
C HIS A 174 17.35 52.65 38.72
N SER A 175 18.38 53.19 39.39
CA SER A 175 19.07 52.53 40.49
C SER A 175 18.16 52.35 41.71
N TYR A 176 17.38 53.36 42.08
CA TYR A 176 16.46 53.30 43.21
C TYR A 176 15.37 52.23 43.02
N PHE A 177 14.82 52.12 41.81
CA PHE A 177 13.83 51.10 41.45
C PHE A 177 14.46 49.80 40.93
N GLY A 178 15.77 49.58 41.09
CA GLY A 178 16.48 48.41 40.54
C GLY A 178 15.88 47.07 40.98
N SER A 179 15.42 46.98 42.23
CA SER A 179 14.75 45.77 42.76
C SER A 179 13.45 45.42 42.05
N THR A 180 12.80 46.39 41.40
CA THR A 180 11.54 46.18 40.64
C THR A 180 11.75 45.25 39.46
N GLN A 181 12.90 45.37 38.77
CA GLN A 181 13.23 44.49 37.64
C GLN A 181 13.42 43.05 38.13
N ALA A 182 14.16 42.86 39.22
CA ALA A 182 14.37 41.54 39.82
C ALA A 182 13.04 40.88 40.26
N LEU A 183 12.11 41.65 40.84
CA LEU A 183 10.77 41.16 41.18
C LEU A 183 9.95 40.78 39.93
N SER A 184 10.04 41.58 38.85
CA SER A 184 9.38 41.24 37.58
C SER A 184 9.93 39.95 36.99
N ASP A 185 11.24 39.73 37.08
CA ASP A 185 11.89 38.52 36.58
C ASP A 185 11.52 37.30 37.44
N GLU A 186 11.45 37.44 38.77
CA GLU A 186 11.04 36.36 39.67
C GLU A 186 9.56 36.00 39.51
N LEU A 187 8.68 36.99 39.38
CA LEU A 187 7.28 36.76 39.03
C LEU A 187 7.19 36.01 37.69
N ALA A 188 7.92 36.46 36.67
CA ALA A 188 7.93 35.80 35.36
C ALA A 188 8.38 34.34 35.45
N LYS A 189 9.43 34.01 36.23
CA LYS A 189 9.84 32.62 36.48
C LYS A 189 8.71 31.78 37.05
N GLN A 190 7.98 32.28 38.05
CA GLN A 190 6.82 31.57 38.60
C GLN A 190 5.71 31.36 37.57
N LEU A 191 5.43 32.35 36.71
CA LEU A 191 4.47 32.19 35.61
C LEU A 191 4.90 31.09 34.64
N TRP A 192 6.18 31.05 34.25
CA TRP A 192 6.71 30.03 33.34
C TRP A 192 6.69 28.63 33.95
N MET A 193 6.99 28.48 35.25
CA MET A 193 6.89 27.19 35.95
C MET A 193 5.45 26.65 35.96
N VAL A 194 4.45 27.51 36.17
CA VAL A 194 3.04 27.12 36.12
C VAL A 194 2.64 26.71 34.69
N LEU A 195 3.09 27.44 33.67
CA LEU A 195 2.82 27.14 32.26
C LEU A 195 3.50 25.85 31.77
N GLN A 196 4.72 25.57 32.22
CA GLN A 196 5.42 24.30 31.96
C GLN A 196 4.65 23.09 32.52
N ARG A 197 3.86 23.30 33.57
CA ARG A 197 3.01 22.27 34.17
C ARG A 197 1.54 22.45 33.80
N SER A 198 1.22 23.25 32.78
CA SER A 198 -0.15 23.68 32.44
C SER A 198 -1.17 22.54 32.37
N LEU A 199 -0.81 21.41 31.76
CA LEU A 199 -1.69 20.23 31.65
C LEU A 199 -1.96 19.53 32.98
N VAL A 200 -1.01 19.57 33.93
CA VAL A 200 -1.21 19.04 35.29
C VAL A 200 -1.96 20.07 36.15
N THR A 201 -1.58 21.35 36.01
CA THR A 201 -2.20 22.48 36.71
C THR A 201 -3.68 22.57 36.37
N VAL A 202 -4.06 22.45 35.09
CA VAL A 202 -5.48 22.54 34.70
C VAL A 202 -6.32 21.39 35.26
N ARG A 203 -5.73 20.20 35.49
CA ARG A 203 -6.42 19.07 36.15
C ARG A 203 -6.62 19.29 37.65
N ARG A 204 -5.65 19.92 38.33
CA ARG A 204 -5.65 20.08 39.80
C ARG A 204 -6.28 21.40 40.26
N ASP A 205 -5.90 22.50 39.62
CA ASP A 205 -6.34 23.86 39.91
C ASP A 205 -6.36 24.73 38.63
N PRO A 206 -7.49 24.73 37.88
CA PRO A 206 -7.68 25.60 36.72
C PRO A 206 -7.56 27.10 37.05
N THR A 207 -7.86 27.50 38.30
CA THR A 207 -7.92 28.92 38.68
C THR A 207 -6.54 29.57 38.71
N LEU A 208 -5.50 28.80 39.05
CA LEU A 208 -4.11 29.23 38.99
C LEU A 208 -3.68 29.52 37.54
N LEU A 209 -4.05 28.64 36.59
CA LEU A 209 -3.74 28.85 35.17
C LEU A 209 -4.47 30.09 34.61
N VAL A 210 -5.74 30.27 34.94
CA VAL A 210 -6.49 31.49 34.59
C VAL A 210 -5.83 32.74 35.16
N SER A 211 -5.33 32.67 36.40
CA SER A 211 -4.62 33.78 37.04
C SER A 211 -3.35 34.17 36.27
N VAL A 212 -2.55 33.20 35.85
CA VAL A 212 -1.36 33.42 35.01
C VAL A 212 -1.73 34.05 33.66
N VAL A 213 -2.74 33.51 32.96
CA VAL A 213 -3.18 34.04 31.65
C VAL A 213 -3.71 35.46 31.79
N ARG A 214 -4.43 35.77 32.87
CA ARG A 214 -4.93 37.14 33.17
C ARG A 214 -3.80 38.14 33.40
N ILE A 215 -2.73 37.73 34.07
CA ILE A 215 -1.54 38.57 34.27
C ILE A 215 -0.91 38.89 32.91
N ILE A 216 -0.70 37.87 32.08
CA ILE A 216 -0.10 38.03 30.74
C ILE A 216 -0.97 38.96 29.87
N GLU A 217 -2.28 38.74 29.82
CA GLU A 217 -3.21 39.60 29.06
C GLU A 217 -3.22 41.06 29.54
N ARG A 218 -3.02 41.27 30.85
CA ARG A 218 -2.92 42.61 31.43
C ARG A 218 -1.61 43.29 31.04
N GLU A 219 -0.50 42.57 31.08
CA GLU A 219 0.81 43.06 30.63
C GLU A 219 0.81 43.42 29.14
N GLU A 220 0.22 42.59 28.28
CA GLU A 220 0.05 42.89 26.84
C GLU A 220 -0.82 44.13 26.58
N LYS A 221 -1.80 44.39 27.46
CA LYS A 221 -2.61 45.62 27.39
C LYS A 221 -1.81 46.84 27.84
N ILE A 222 -0.91 46.69 28.82
CA ILE A 222 0.00 47.75 29.27
C ILE A 222 1.01 48.06 28.16
N ASP A 223 1.63 47.04 27.56
CA ASP A 223 2.58 47.18 26.47
C ASP A 223 1.97 47.92 25.27
N ARG A 224 0.74 47.56 24.87
CA ARG A 224 0.01 48.31 23.82
C ARG A 224 -0.19 49.78 24.16
N ARG A 225 -0.59 50.10 25.39
CA ARG A 225 -0.76 51.49 25.84
C ARG A 225 0.55 52.26 25.82
N ILE A 226 1.65 51.64 26.22
CA ILE A 226 2.98 52.25 26.20
C ILE A 226 3.44 52.50 24.77
N LEU A 227 3.23 51.54 23.85
CA LEU A 227 3.57 51.71 22.44
C LEU A 227 2.73 52.79 21.76
N ASP A 228 1.45 52.94 22.12
CA ASP A 228 0.63 54.04 21.62
C ASP A 228 1.07 55.40 22.19
N ARG A 229 1.46 55.46 23.46
CA ARG A 229 2.06 56.66 24.07
C ARG A 229 3.38 57.01 23.40
N LYS A 230 4.23 56.03 23.07
CA LYS A 230 5.50 56.23 22.36
C LYS A 230 5.30 57.02 21.06
N LYS A 231 4.24 56.74 20.30
CA LYS A 231 3.92 57.45 19.05
C LYS A 231 3.68 58.95 19.30
N GLN A 232 3.18 59.31 20.47
CA GLN A 232 2.85 60.69 20.85
C GLN A 232 4.00 61.40 21.56
N THR A 233 4.76 60.69 22.40
CA THR A 233 5.72 61.30 23.34
C THR A 233 7.18 60.95 23.08
N GLY A 234 7.47 59.94 22.25
CA GLY A 234 8.82 59.44 21.99
C GLY A 234 9.43 58.61 23.14
N PHE A 235 8.82 58.59 24.32
CA PHE A 235 9.35 57.92 25.51
C PHE A 235 8.86 56.47 25.64
N VAL A 236 9.77 55.58 26.06
CA VAL A 236 9.46 54.20 26.44
C VAL A 236 10.18 53.87 27.75
N PRO A 237 9.48 53.36 28.78
CA PRO A 237 10.12 52.90 29.99
C PRO A 237 11.07 51.71 29.74
N PRO A 238 12.14 51.56 30.56
CA PRO A 238 13.06 50.44 30.43
C PRO A 238 12.35 49.10 30.67
N GLY A 239 12.66 48.10 29.85
CA GLY A 239 12.08 46.75 29.94
C GLY A 239 10.72 46.57 29.26
N ARG A 240 10.24 47.56 28.48
CA ARG A 240 8.97 47.51 27.73
C ARG A 240 9.22 47.59 26.21
N PRO A 241 8.45 46.86 25.37
CA PRO A 241 7.41 45.90 25.74
C PRO A 241 8.02 44.59 26.30
N LYS A 242 7.27 43.89 27.16
CA LYS A 242 7.72 42.63 27.78
C LYS A 242 7.45 41.41 26.89
N ASN A 243 6.46 41.49 25.99
CA ASN A 243 6.04 40.43 25.06
C ASN A 243 5.79 39.08 25.74
N TRP A 244 5.09 39.10 26.88
CA TRP A 244 4.85 37.88 27.68
C TRP A 244 3.93 36.89 26.99
N LYS A 245 3.06 37.33 26.07
CA LYS A 245 2.25 36.41 25.25
C LYS A 245 3.12 35.55 24.36
N GLU A 246 4.10 36.14 23.66
CA GLU A 246 5.02 35.40 22.78
C GLU A 246 5.84 34.39 23.59
N LYS A 247 6.37 34.82 24.74
CA LYS A 247 7.09 33.95 25.68
C LYS A 247 6.22 32.82 26.22
N MET A 248 4.94 33.08 26.51
CA MET A 248 4.00 32.05 26.95
C MET A 248 3.84 30.94 25.91
N PHE A 249 3.63 31.30 24.64
CA PHE A 249 3.54 30.30 23.57
C PHE A 249 4.86 29.54 23.42
N ALA A 250 6.01 30.23 23.41
CA ALA A 250 7.32 29.56 23.35
C ALA A 250 7.57 28.58 24.53
N VAL A 251 7.07 28.91 25.74
CA VAL A 251 7.15 28.01 26.90
C VAL A 251 6.25 26.79 26.71
N LEU A 252 5.02 26.96 26.21
CA LEU A 252 4.11 25.85 25.90
C LEU A 252 4.71 24.95 24.81
N ASP A 253 5.27 25.52 23.76
CA ASP A 253 5.91 24.80 22.66
C ASP A 253 7.04 23.93 23.18
N ARG A 254 7.98 24.52 23.94
CA ARG A 254 9.08 23.79 24.58
C ARG A 254 8.60 22.70 25.53
N THR A 255 7.50 22.93 26.23
CA THR A 255 6.92 21.94 27.15
C THR A 255 6.45 20.69 26.40
N VAL A 256 5.81 20.87 25.24
CA VAL A 256 5.37 19.75 24.41
C VAL A 256 6.57 18.99 23.85
N THR A 257 7.57 19.68 23.30
CA THR A 257 8.78 19.05 22.76
C THR A 257 9.52 18.24 23.82
N THR A 258 9.85 18.86 24.97
CA THR A 258 10.53 18.17 26.08
C THR A 258 9.71 16.99 26.62
N ARG A 259 8.37 17.07 26.55
CA ARG A 259 7.51 15.97 26.97
C ARG A 259 7.59 14.78 26.02
N ILE A 260 7.57 15.01 24.71
CA ILE A 260 7.71 13.94 23.70
C ILE A 260 9.11 13.32 23.79
N GLU A 261 10.17 14.13 23.84
CA GLU A 261 11.54 13.64 24.05
C GLU A 261 11.66 12.81 25.33
N GLY A 262 11.04 13.26 26.43
CA GLY A 262 11.05 12.58 27.72
C GLY A 262 10.23 11.28 27.79
N THR A 263 9.49 10.89 26.74
CA THR A 263 8.76 9.61 26.71
C THR A 263 9.64 8.40 26.36
N GLN A 264 10.90 8.61 25.95
CA GLN A 264 11.83 7.52 25.67
C GLN A 264 12.37 6.94 26.98
N ALA A 265 11.71 5.92 27.50
CA ALA A 265 12.14 5.21 28.72
C ALA A 265 13.13 4.08 28.44
N ASP A 266 12.96 3.37 27.33
CA ASP A 266 13.73 2.17 26.96
C ASP A 266 14.68 2.50 25.79
N THR A 267 15.90 1.98 25.85
CA THR A 267 16.87 2.01 24.73
C THR A 267 16.84 0.69 23.97
N ARG A 268 17.32 0.70 22.72
CA ARG A 268 17.43 -0.50 21.87
C ARG A 268 18.21 -1.65 22.52
N GLU A 269 19.16 -1.33 23.39
CA GLU A 269 19.97 -2.31 24.14
C GLU A 269 19.20 -2.98 25.28
N SER A 270 18.19 -2.29 25.82
CA SER A 270 17.42 -2.75 26.99
C SER A 270 16.23 -3.65 26.63
N ASP A 271 15.59 -3.43 25.47
CA ASP A 271 14.43 -4.21 25.04
C ASP A 271 14.34 -4.30 23.51
N ARG A 272 14.06 -5.50 22.98
CA ARG A 272 13.87 -5.73 21.54
C ARG A 272 12.60 -5.06 20.98
N MET A 273 11.63 -4.74 21.85
CA MET A 273 10.38 -4.07 21.49
C MET A 273 10.37 -2.60 21.93
N TRP A 274 11.54 -2.01 22.18
CA TRP A 274 11.68 -0.63 22.65
C TRP A 274 10.89 0.36 21.79
N LEU A 275 10.97 0.26 20.45
CA LEU A 275 10.32 1.19 19.53
C LEU A 275 8.80 1.08 19.59
N VAL A 276 8.27 -0.14 19.63
CA VAL A 276 6.82 -0.39 19.76
C VAL A 276 6.29 0.21 21.06
N ARG A 277 7.01 0.01 22.18
CA ARG A 277 6.62 0.61 23.47
C ARG A 277 6.73 2.13 23.45
N HIS A 278 7.79 2.67 22.87
CA HIS A 278 7.99 4.11 22.78
C HIS A 278 6.86 4.78 21.99
N LEU A 279 6.52 4.24 20.82
CA LEU A 279 5.42 4.72 19.98
C LEU A 279 4.05 4.61 20.69
N GLU A 280 3.83 3.55 21.45
CA GLU A 280 2.60 3.37 22.23
C GLU A 280 2.49 4.34 23.42
N ILE A 281 3.60 4.63 24.10
CA ILE A 281 3.65 5.64 25.16
C ILE A 281 3.36 7.04 24.57
N ILE A 282 3.98 7.37 23.44
CA ILE A 282 3.72 8.62 22.72
C ILE A 282 2.24 8.73 22.36
N ARG A 283 1.66 7.68 21.75
CA ARG A 283 0.24 7.65 21.37
C ARG A 283 -0.67 7.96 22.55
N LYS A 284 -0.49 7.26 23.68
CA LYS A 284 -1.28 7.49 24.90
C LYS A 284 -1.08 8.88 25.48
N CYS A 285 0.16 9.30 25.63
CA CYS A 285 0.49 10.60 26.22
C CYS A 285 -0.08 11.77 25.42
N VAL A 286 0.07 11.75 24.09
CA VAL A 286 -0.45 12.82 23.22
C VAL A 286 -1.97 12.83 23.24
N LEU A 287 -2.63 11.67 23.13
CA LEU A 287 -4.09 11.60 23.17
C LEU A 287 -4.63 12.15 24.50
N ASP A 288 -4.11 11.68 25.63
CA ASP A 288 -4.54 12.13 26.96
C ASP A 288 -4.33 13.64 27.16
N ASP A 289 -3.24 14.19 26.61
CA ASP A 289 -2.94 15.62 26.68
C ASP A 289 -3.88 16.45 25.82
N LEU A 290 -4.15 16.03 24.59
CA LEU A 290 -5.06 16.74 23.69
C LEU A 290 -6.50 16.70 24.23
N LEU A 291 -6.95 15.58 24.79
CA LEU A 291 -8.26 15.47 25.43
C LEU A 291 -8.39 16.44 26.62
N VAL A 292 -7.34 16.60 27.43
CA VAL A 292 -7.34 17.54 28.54
C VAL A 292 -7.19 18.99 28.09
N ALA A 293 -6.41 19.24 27.04
CA ALA A 293 -6.33 20.56 26.43
C ALA A 293 -7.70 21.01 25.93
N ARG A 294 -8.42 20.12 25.22
CA ARG A 294 -9.77 20.36 24.70
C ARG A 294 -10.80 20.59 25.81
N SER A 295 -10.88 19.66 26.77
CA SER A 295 -11.95 19.66 27.77
C SER A 295 -11.77 20.72 28.86
N LEU A 296 -10.54 20.93 29.35
CA LEU A 296 -10.26 21.77 30.50
C LEU A 296 -9.47 23.04 30.12
N MET A 297 -8.44 22.91 29.29
CA MET A 297 -7.52 24.04 29.03
C MET A 297 -8.16 25.14 28.18
N VAL A 298 -9.02 24.79 27.21
CA VAL A 298 -9.74 25.79 26.38
C VAL A 298 -10.51 26.81 27.23
N GLN A 299 -11.08 26.38 28.37
CA GLN A 299 -11.86 27.25 29.25
C GLN A 299 -11.00 28.27 30.02
N CYS A 300 -9.70 28.01 30.16
CA CYS A 300 -8.76 28.87 30.89
C CYS A 300 -8.20 30.02 30.04
N PHE A 301 -8.33 29.95 28.71
CA PHE A 301 -7.75 30.91 27.78
C PHE A 301 -8.83 31.72 27.04
N PRO A 302 -8.54 32.97 26.64
CA PRO A 302 -9.42 33.74 25.78
C PRO A 302 -9.65 33.03 24.42
N PRO A 303 -10.88 33.05 23.85
CA PRO A 303 -11.18 32.38 22.57
C PRO A 303 -10.30 32.83 21.40
N ARG A 304 -9.87 34.10 21.41
CA ARG A 304 -8.96 34.70 20.43
C ARG A 304 -7.57 34.05 20.35
N TYR A 305 -7.17 33.28 21.37
CA TYR A 305 -5.88 32.58 21.36
C TYR A 305 -5.93 31.26 20.62
N GLN A 306 -7.12 30.67 20.40
CA GLN A 306 -7.28 29.37 19.75
C GLN A 306 -6.32 28.30 20.33
N ILE A 307 -6.23 28.23 21.66
CA ILE A 307 -5.18 27.49 22.36
C ILE A 307 -5.13 26.01 21.96
N PHE A 308 -6.28 25.37 21.75
CA PHE A 308 -6.34 23.97 21.32
C PHE A 308 -5.70 23.78 19.94
N ARG A 309 -6.03 24.64 18.96
CA ARG A 309 -5.43 24.59 17.62
C ARG A 309 -3.93 24.86 17.66
N SER A 310 -3.49 25.81 18.49
CA SER A 310 -2.06 26.09 18.68
C SER A 310 -1.33 24.86 19.24
N LEU A 311 -1.86 24.25 20.31
CA LEU A 311 -1.26 23.06 20.90
C LEU A 311 -1.30 21.87 19.93
N LEU A 312 -2.39 21.66 19.21
CA LEU A 312 -2.50 20.62 18.19
C LEU A 312 -1.38 20.72 17.16
N ASN A 313 -1.14 21.94 16.63
CA ASN A 313 -0.06 22.18 15.68
C ASN A 313 1.32 21.90 16.27
N VAL A 314 1.55 22.30 17.52
CA VAL A 314 2.82 22.07 18.22
C VAL A 314 3.06 20.58 18.47
N TYR A 315 2.04 19.85 18.92
CA TYR A 315 2.11 18.39 19.08
C TYR A 315 2.37 17.71 17.75
N HIS A 316 1.68 18.13 16.67
CA HIS A 316 1.91 17.60 15.33
C HIS A 316 3.35 17.85 14.84
N GLN A 317 3.87 19.08 14.99
CA GLN A 317 5.25 19.41 14.61
C GLN A 317 6.27 18.63 15.42
N ALA A 318 6.11 18.57 16.74
CA ALA A 318 7.03 17.84 17.60
C ALA A 318 6.99 16.32 17.34
N LEU A 319 5.82 15.76 17.02
CA LEU A 319 5.71 14.38 16.55
C LEU A 319 6.41 14.18 15.21
N SER A 320 6.20 15.07 14.24
CA SER A 320 6.84 14.98 12.93
C SER A 320 8.37 15.02 13.06
N THR A 321 8.92 15.97 13.83
CA THR A 321 10.36 16.03 14.12
C THR A 321 10.85 14.73 14.75
N ARG A 322 10.13 14.22 15.77
CA ARG A 322 10.53 12.98 16.44
C ARG A 322 10.48 11.76 15.52
N MET A 323 9.45 11.64 14.67
CA MET A 323 9.36 10.54 13.71
C MET A 323 10.46 10.62 12.65
N GLN A 324 10.83 11.83 12.22
CA GLN A 324 11.95 12.05 11.28
C GLN A 324 13.30 11.68 11.90
N GLU A 325 13.52 12.02 13.18
CA GLU A 325 14.72 11.59 13.92
C GLU A 325 14.81 10.06 13.98
N LEU A 326 13.72 9.38 14.35
CA LEU A 326 13.68 7.91 14.40
C LEU A 326 13.87 7.28 13.02
N ALA A 327 13.33 7.88 11.96
CA ALA A 327 13.50 7.42 10.59
C ALA A 327 14.93 7.60 10.05
N ALA A 328 15.70 8.55 10.60
CA ALA A 328 17.08 8.80 10.22
C ALA A 328 18.09 7.85 10.91
N GLU A 329 17.63 7.05 11.88
CA GLU A 329 18.43 6.00 12.51
C GLU A 329 18.47 4.74 11.63
N ASP A 330 19.49 3.89 11.83
CA ASP A 330 19.59 2.58 11.15
C ASP A 330 18.59 1.57 11.75
N LEU A 331 17.36 1.60 11.24
CA LEU A 331 16.26 0.75 11.69
C LEU A 331 16.35 -0.67 11.12
N GLU A 332 16.08 -1.67 11.95
CA GLU A 332 15.87 -3.05 11.53
C GLU A 332 14.51 -3.22 10.81
N ALA A 333 14.35 -4.29 10.02
CA ALA A 333 13.12 -4.52 9.24
C ALA A 333 11.83 -4.52 10.11
N ASN A 334 11.87 -5.10 11.32
CA ASN A 334 10.74 -5.07 12.26
C ASN A 334 10.47 -3.68 12.86
N GLU A 335 11.51 -2.86 13.01
CA GLU A 335 11.40 -1.49 13.50
C GLU A 335 10.82 -0.58 12.41
N ILE A 336 11.25 -0.75 11.16
CA ILE A 336 10.66 -0.07 9.99
C ILE A 336 9.17 -0.38 9.90
N VAL A 337 8.78 -1.65 10.02
CA VAL A 337 7.37 -2.07 10.04
C VAL A 337 6.59 -1.36 11.15
N SER A 338 7.17 -1.31 12.36
CA SER A 338 6.53 -0.70 13.52
C SER A 338 6.32 0.81 13.34
N LEU A 339 7.35 1.52 12.85
CA LEU A 339 7.31 2.96 12.58
C LEU A 339 6.31 3.30 11.47
N LEU A 340 6.38 2.60 10.34
CA LEU A 340 5.50 2.85 9.19
C LEU A 340 4.03 2.53 9.52
N THR A 341 3.76 1.42 10.22
CA THR A 341 2.41 1.10 10.68
C THR A 341 1.87 2.19 11.60
N TRP A 342 2.70 2.71 12.50
CA TRP A 342 2.28 3.77 13.42
C TRP A 342 2.00 5.09 12.70
N VAL A 343 2.91 5.52 11.81
CA VAL A 343 2.79 6.79 11.08
C VAL A 343 1.63 6.78 10.08
N LEU A 344 1.46 5.68 9.34
CA LEU A 344 0.47 5.60 8.26
C LEU A 344 -0.92 5.21 8.77
N ASN A 345 -0.99 4.31 9.75
CA ASN A 345 -2.27 3.73 10.20
C ASN A 345 -2.65 4.22 11.59
N THR A 346 -1.78 4.12 12.59
CA THR A 346 -2.15 4.46 13.97
C THR A 346 -2.41 5.95 14.18
N TYR A 347 -1.59 6.83 13.59
CA TYR A 347 -1.69 8.29 13.78
C TYR A 347 -3.06 8.85 13.37
N THR A 348 -3.56 8.44 12.20
CA THR A 348 -4.84 8.89 11.61
C THR A 348 -6.04 8.07 12.10
N SER A 349 -5.81 6.94 12.79
CA SER A 349 -6.87 6.07 13.29
C SER A 349 -7.70 6.67 14.43
N ALA A 350 -8.80 5.99 14.75
CA ALA A 350 -9.63 6.27 15.92
C ALA A 350 -8.88 6.14 17.27
N GLU A 351 -7.73 5.49 17.28
CA GLU A 351 -6.89 5.31 18.47
C GLU A 351 -6.04 6.54 18.81
N MET A 352 -6.00 7.56 17.92
CA MET A 352 -5.23 8.78 18.10
C MET A 352 -5.95 10.02 17.52
N MET A 353 -5.55 10.55 16.35
CA MET A 353 -6.11 11.81 15.83
C MET A 353 -7.54 11.68 15.30
N GLY A 354 -7.94 10.49 14.86
CA GLY A 354 -9.31 10.17 14.45
C GLY A 354 -10.25 9.84 15.61
N ASN A 355 -9.83 10.08 16.86
CA ASN A 355 -10.66 9.81 18.03
C ASN A 355 -11.97 10.62 18.00
N ALA A 356 -13.09 9.99 18.33
CA ALA A 356 -14.41 10.60 18.28
C ALA A 356 -14.55 11.85 19.18
N GLU A 357 -13.82 11.90 20.29
CA GLU A 357 -13.80 13.06 21.18
C GLU A 357 -13.00 14.23 20.61
N LEU A 358 -12.09 14.01 19.66
CA LEU A 358 -11.30 15.06 18.98
C LEU A 358 -11.93 15.52 17.66
N ALA A 359 -12.77 14.68 17.04
CA ALA A 359 -13.36 14.90 15.71
C ALA A 359 -14.03 16.28 15.48
N PRO A 360 -14.67 16.94 16.47
CA PRO A 360 -15.24 18.28 16.23
C PRO A 360 -14.20 19.38 15.95
N ASP A 361 -12.95 19.20 16.36
CA ASP A 361 -11.88 20.20 16.24
C ASP A 361 -10.67 19.72 15.42
N VAL A 362 -10.59 18.42 15.12
CA VAL A 362 -9.50 17.80 14.35
C VAL A 362 -10.07 17.15 13.09
N ASP A 363 -9.66 17.66 11.92
CA ASP A 363 -9.93 17.03 10.64
C ASP A 363 -8.70 16.25 10.17
N VAL A 364 -8.80 14.92 10.21
CA VAL A 364 -7.71 14.01 9.83
C VAL A 364 -7.31 14.16 8.37
N GLY A 365 -8.22 14.58 7.49
CA GLY A 365 -7.92 14.77 6.06
C GLY A 365 -7.07 16.00 5.76
N VAL A 366 -6.96 16.92 6.72
CA VAL A 366 -6.18 18.17 6.60
C VAL A 366 -4.82 18.06 7.29
N LEU A 367 -4.60 17.03 8.12
CA LEU A 367 -3.32 16.81 8.79
C LEU A 367 -2.24 16.48 7.75
N GLU A 368 -1.11 17.16 7.84
CA GLU A 368 0.04 16.84 7.01
C GLU A 368 0.63 15.47 7.42
N PRO A 369 1.25 14.74 6.49
CA PRO A 369 1.96 13.51 6.84
C PRO A 369 3.11 13.78 7.84
N LEU A 370 3.28 12.91 8.85
CA LEU A 370 4.37 13.06 9.83
C LEU A 370 5.76 12.86 9.20
N LEU A 371 5.85 11.98 8.21
CA LEU A 371 7.04 11.71 7.41
C LEU A 371 6.79 12.18 5.97
N SER A 372 7.82 12.69 5.32
CA SER A 372 7.74 13.02 3.89
C SER A 372 7.56 11.74 3.06
N PRO A 373 6.88 11.82 1.90
CA PRO A 373 6.73 10.67 1.01
C PRO A 373 8.07 10.05 0.60
N ASP A 374 9.11 10.87 0.45
CA ASP A 374 10.46 10.43 0.08
C ASP A 374 11.10 9.56 1.17
N VAL A 375 11.00 9.96 2.44
CA VAL A 375 11.52 9.18 3.58
C VAL A 375 10.75 7.87 3.72
N VAL A 376 9.42 7.90 3.52
CA VAL A 376 8.61 6.67 3.52
C VAL A 376 9.05 5.72 2.41
N ALA A 377 9.32 6.23 1.20
CA ALA A 377 9.80 5.42 0.09
C ALA A 377 11.18 4.80 0.39
N GLU A 378 12.11 5.57 0.95
CA GLU A 378 13.45 5.09 1.33
C GLU A 378 13.41 3.98 2.39
N LEU A 379 12.56 4.14 3.42
CA LEU A 379 12.33 3.11 4.44
C LEU A 379 11.71 1.85 3.83
N LEU A 380 10.74 2.00 2.92
CA LEU A 380 10.13 0.88 2.22
C LEU A 380 11.13 0.15 1.31
N ASP A 381 11.99 0.87 0.60
CA ASP A 381 13.04 0.26 -0.24
C ASP A 381 14.07 -0.51 0.60
N THR A 382 14.46 0.05 1.75
CA THR A 382 15.35 -0.62 2.72
C THR A 382 14.70 -1.89 3.29
N TYR A 383 13.42 -1.81 3.65
CA TYR A 383 12.63 -2.97 4.07
C TYR A 383 12.54 -4.03 2.97
N MET A 384 12.25 -3.64 1.73
CA MET A 384 12.13 -4.55 0.59
C MET A 384 13.45 -5.23 0.24
N SER A 385 14.57 -4.52 0.32
CA SER A 385 15.92 -5.09 0.13
C SER A 385 16.26 -6.12 1.20
N THR A 386 15.96 -5.80 2.46
CA THR A 386 16.17 -6.72 3.60
C THR A 386 15.26 -7.95 3.49
N LEU A 387 13.99 -7.74 3.14
CA LEU A 387 13.01 -8.80 2.92
C LEU A 387 13.44 -9.73 1.77
N THR A 388 13.92 -9.18 0.67
CA THR A 388 14.44 -9.96 -0.48
C THR A 388 15.56 -10.89 -0.02
N SER A 389 16.54 -10.34 0.70
CA SER A 389 17.67 -11.11 1.24
C SER A 389 17.22 -12.20 2.20
N ASN A 390 16.25 -11.90 3.07
CA ASN A 390 15.67 -12.86 4.01
C ASN A 390 14.93 -13.99 3.29
N ILE A 391 14.10 -13.68 2.29
CA ILE A 391 13.37 -14.69 1.49
C ILE A 391 14.36 -15.64 0.80
N ILE A 392 15.40 -15.10 0.16
CA ILE A 392 16.43 -15.92 -0.51
C ILE A 392 17.13 -16.85 0.50
N ALA A 393 17.52 -16.32 1.66
CA ALA A 393 18.17 -17.11 2.70
C ALA A 393 17.25 -18.21 3.26
N TRP A 394 15.96 -17.92 3.43
CA TRP A 394 14.98 -18.88 3.89
C TRP A 394 14.70 -19.98 2.86
N LEU A 395 14.54 -19.63 1.58
CA LEU A 395 14.38 -20.60 0.49
C LEU A 395 15.57 -21.55 0.41
N ARG A 396 16.79 -21.00 0.50
CA ARG A 396 18.04 -21.80 0.54
C ARG A 396 18.05 -22.76 1.72
N LYS A 397 17.75 -22.28 2.93
CA LYS A 397 17.71 -23.12 4.14
C LYS A 397 16.61 -24.18 4.09
N ALA A 398 15.46 -23.85 3.51
CA ALA A 398 14.37 -24.81 3.32
C ALA A 398 14.79 -25.93 2.37
N LEU A 399 15.45 -25.61 1.25
CA LEU A 399 16.01 -26.60 0.32
C LEU A 399 17.13 -27.44 0.94
N GLU A 400 18.04 -26.83 1.70
CA GLU A 400 19.08 -27.58 2.42
C GLU A 400 18.50 -28.58 3.42
N THR A 401 17.37 -28.23 4.05
CA THR A 401 16.65 -29.13 4.96
C THR A 401 16.00 -30.25 4.15
N ASP A 402 15.36 -29.92 3.04
CA ASP A 402 14.74 -30.89 2.13
C ASP A 402 15.75 -31.92 1.61
N ARG A 403 16.92 -31.47 1.15
CA ARG A 403 17.99 -32.35 0.67
C ARG A 403 18.51 -33.30 1.74
N LYS A 404 18.59 -32.86 2.99
CA LYS A 404 18.98 -33.74 4.11
C LYS A 404 17.93 -34.82 4.33
N ASP A 405 16.66 -34.54 4.06
CA ASP A 405 15.59 -35.53 4.14
C ASP A 405 15.73 -36.58 3.05
N TRP A 406 16.08 -36.20 1.82
CA TRP A 406 16.18 -37.13 0.67
C TRP A 406 17.22 -38.25 0.84
N VAL A 407 18.20 -38.07 1.73
CA VAL A 407 19.28 -39.04 2.01
C VAL A 407 18.99 -39.90 3.25
N LYS A 408 17.86 -39.68 3.93
CA LYS A 408 17.46 -40.51 5.08
C LYS A 408 17.07 -41.92 4.64
N GLU A 409 17.24 -42.87 5.56
CA GLU A 409 16.81 -44.26 5.40
C GLU A 409 15.30 -44.46 5.69
N THR A 410 14.59 -43.39 6.03
CA THR A 410 13.15 -43.41 6.33
C THR A 410 12.35 -42.84 5.18
N GLU A 411 11.21 -43.46 4.87
CA GLU A 411 10.26 -42.95 3.87
C GLU A 411 9.77 -41.52 4.23
N PRO A 412 9.48 -40.68 3.20
CA PRO A 412 8.85 -39.39 3.41
C PRO A 412 7.45 -39.53 4.04
N GLU A 413 7.03 -38.49 4.75
CA GLU A 413 5.70 -38.42 5.31
C GLU A 413 4.64 -38.39 4.20
N ALA A 414 3.44 -38.90 4.50
CA ALA A 414 2.30 -38.85 3.60
C ALA A 414 1.31 -37.77 4.04
N ASP A 415 0.71 -37.06 3.08
CA ASP A 415 -0.36 -36.11 3.34
C ASP A 415 -1.67 -36.81 3.79
N GLN A 416 -2.72 -36.03 4.06
CA GLN A 416 -4.02 -36.56 4.52
C GLN A 416 -4.66 -37.53 3.52
N ASP A 417 -4.31 -37.43 2.24
CA ASP A 417 -4.79 -38.28 1.16
C ASP A 417 -3.83 -39.46 0.88
N GLY A 418 -2.73 -39.55 1.64
CA GLY A 418 -1.76 -40.63 1.58
C GLY A 418 -0.69 -40.47 0.50
N TYR A 419 -0.50 -39.27 -0.08
CA TYR A 419 0.56 -38.96 -1.05
C TYR A 419 1.85 -38.54 -0.33
N TYR A 420 3.01 -39.04 -0.77
CA TYR A 420 4.28 -38.63 -0.17
C TYR A 420 4.58 -37.15 -0.40
N GLN A 421 5.02 -36.44 0.63
CA GLN A 421 5.38 -35.03 0.55
C GLN A 421 6.48 -34.71 1.55
N THR A 422 7.33 -33.74 1.23
CA THR A 422 8.27 -33.19 2.21
C THR A 422 7.73 -31.92 2.87
N THR A 423 8.47 -31.37 3.82
CA THR A 423 8.08 -30.14 4.54
C THR A 423 8.30 -28.86 3.73
N LEU A 424 9.04 -28.93 2.61
CA LEU A 424 9.41 -27.77 1.80
C LEU A 424 8.20 -26.91 1.37
N PRO A 425 7.12 -27.44 0.75
CA PRO A 425 5.99 -26.62 0.34
C PRO A 425 5.32 -25.88 1.50
N ALA A 426 5.20 -26.53 2.66
CA ALA A 426 4.58 -25.95 3.84
C ALA A 426 5.43 -24.80 4.42
N ILE A 427 6.75 -25.00 4.53
CA ILE A 427 7.69 -23.97 5.01
C ILE A 427 7.64 -22.74 4.11
N VAL A 428 7.69 -22.94 2.79
CA VAL A 428 7.71 -21.83 1.83
C VAL A 428 6.39 -21.07 1.82
N PHE A 429 5.25 -21.78 1.82
CA PHE A 429 3.93 -21.14 1.89
C PHE A 429 3.74 -20.34 3.18
N GLN A 430 4.08 -20.92 4.34
CA GLN A 430 3.94 -20.24 5.63
C GLN A 430 4.82 -18.99 5.70
N MET A 431 6.05 -19.06 5.18
CA MET A 431 6.97 -17.92 5.13
C MET A 431 6.44 -16.79 4.23
N PHE A 432 5.91 -17.10 3.05
CA PHE A 432 5.28 -16.07 2.19
C PHE A 432 4.03 -15.47 2.85
N GLU A 433 3.17 -16.30 3.41
CA GLU A 433 1.94 -15.87 4.08
C GLU A 433 2.23 -14.92 5.26
N GLN A 434 3.22 -15.23 6.10
CA GLN A 434 3.61 -14.37 7.23
C GLN A 434 4.11 -13.00 6.77
N ASN A 435 4.97 -12.95 5.74
CA ASN A 435 5.48 -11.69 5.21
C ASN A 435 4.37 -10.85 4.54
N LEU A 436 3.43 -11.49 3.86
CA LEU A 436 2.26 -10.83 3.26
C LEU A 436 1.32 -10.26 4.33
N GLN A 437 1.11 -10.97 5.44
CA GLN A 437 0.32 -10.48 6.57
C GLN A 437 0.95 -9.24 7.19
N VAL A 438 2.27 -9.20 7.36
CA VAL A 438 3.00 -8.03 7.86
C VAL A 438 2.89 -6.86 6.89
N ALA A 439 3.08 -7.09 5.59
CA ALA A 439 2.95 -6.06 4.56
C ALA A 439 1.54 -5.45 4.53
N ALA A 440 0.49 -6.28 4.68
CA ALA A 440 -0.90 -5.85 4.74
C ALA A 440 -1.22 -4.96 5.95
N GLN A 441 -0.45 -5.04 7.04
CA GLN A 441 -0.61 -4.15 8.20
C GLN A 441 -0.07 -2.74 7.95
N ILE A 442 0.82 -2.56 6.97
CA ILE A 442 1.41 -1.27 6.64
C ILE A 442 0.58 -0.59 5.55
N SER A 443 0.46 -1.22 4.37
CA SER A 443 -0.32 -0.67 3.26
C SER A 443 -0.71 -1.73 2.24
N GLU A 444 -1.82 -1.48 1.54
CA GLU A 444 -2.30 -2.35 0.47
C GLU A 444 -1.35 -2.38 -0.74
N ASP A 445 -0.69 -1.27 -1.06
CA ASP A 445 0.32 -1.20 -2.14
C ASP A 445 1.57 -2.04 -1.80
N LEU A 446 2.06 -1.97 -0.55
CA LEU A 446 3.19 -2.78 -0.11
C LEU A 446 2.86 -4.26 -0.15
N LYS A 447 1.64 -4.65 0.24
CA LYS A 447 1.16 -6.03 0.16
C LYS A 447 1.27 -6.58 -1.27
N THR A 448 0.85 -5.82 -2.28
CA THR A 448 0.98 -6.21 -3.68
C THR A 448 2.43 -6.30 -4.13
N LYS A 449 3.28 -5.34 -3.75
CA LYS A 449 4.72 -5.36 -4.04
C LYS A 449 5.44 -6.56 -3.41
N VAL A 450 5.12 -6.91 -2.16
CA VAL A 450 5.65 -8.08 -1.47
C VAL A 450 5.19 -9.37 -2.13
N LEU A 451 3.94 -9.45 -2.59
CA LEU A 451 3.46 -10.61 -3.34
C LEU A 451 4.26 -10.81 -4.63
N VAL A 452 4.43 -9.76 -5.42
CA VAL A 452 5.23 -9.79 -6.66
C VAL A 452 6.66 -10.23 -6.35
N LEU A 453 7.27 -9.69 -5.30
CA LEU A 453 8.61 -10.09 -4.86
C LEU A 453 8.67 -11.58 -4.50
N CYS A 454 7.75 -12.09 -3.69
CA CYS A 454 7.69 -13.51 -3.32
C CYS A 454 7.59 -14.42 -4.56
N LEU A 455 6.75 -14.05 -5.53
CA LEU A 455 6.60 -14.81 -6.78
C LEU A 455 7.87 -14.74 -7.65
N GLN A 456 8.52 -13.59 -7.73
CA GLN A 456 9.81 -13.44 -8.44
C GLN A 456 10.90 -14.30 -7.80
N GLN A 457 11.01 -14.30 -6.46
CA GLN A 457 12.00 -15.11 -5.75
C GLN A 457 11.70 -16.61 -5.86
N MET A 458 10.42 -17.01 -5.82
CA MET A 458 10.00 -18.38 -6.11
C MET A 458 10.41 -18.81 -7.53
N ASN A 459 10.15 -17.96 -8.52
CA ASN A 459 10.53 -18.25 -9.91
C ASN A 459 12.05 -18.41 -10.06
N SER A 460 12.84 -17.56 -9.39
CA SER A 460 14.30 -17.67 -9.34
C SER A 460 14.78 -18.96 -8.67
N PHE A 461 14.12 -19.37 -7.57
CA PHE A 461 14.40 -20.60 -6.84
C PHE A 461 14.13 -21.87 -7.64
N LEU A 462 13.07 -21.87 -8.47
CA LEU A 462 12.66 -23.00 -9.30
C LEU A 462 13.45 -23.09 -10.62
N SER A 463 13.79 -21.95 -11.22
CA SER A 463 14.37 -21.88 -12.57
C SER A 463 15.82 -22.37 -12.62
N SER A 464 16.16 -23.12 -13.67
CA SER A 464 17.55 -23.37 -14.09
C SER A 464 17.99 -22.20 -14.98
N ALA A 465 19.21 -21.69 -14.78
CA ALA A 465 19.65 -20.44 -15.41
C ALA A 465 19.56 -20.48 -16.94
N VAL A 466 18.68 -19.68 -17.54
CA VAL A 466 18.86 -19.25 -18.94
C VAL A 466 19.82 -18.06 -18.89
N ASN A 467 21.12 -18.36 -18.89
CA ASN A 467 22.26 -17.43 -18.97
C ASN A 467 22.31 -16.32 -17.89
N PRO A 468 23.33 -16.27 -17.00
CA PRO A 468 23.61 -15.02 -16.31
C PRO A 468 23.93 -13.95 -17.38
N PRO A 469 23.42 -12.71 -17.25
CA PRO A 469 23.93 -11.61 -18.06
C PRO A 469 25.43 -11.56 -17.81
N ILE A 470 26.19 -11.63 -18.90
CA ILE A 470 27.60 -11.25 -18.88
C ILE A 470 27.67 -9.87 -18.22
N CYS A 471 28.54 -9.73 -17.23
CA CYS A 471 28.80 -8.55 -16.38
C CYS A 471 28.12 -8.55 -15.00
N GLN A 472 28.63 -9.34 -14.05
CA GLN A 472 29.28 -8.76 -12.86
C GLN A 472 30.14 -9.83 -12.18
N GLU A 473 31.26 -9.40 -11.62
CA GLU A 473 32.27 -10.24 -11.00
C GLU A 473 31.68 -11.22 -9.99
N ARG A 474 32.25 -12.44 -9.96
CA ARG A 474 32.05 -13.46 -8.94
C ARG A 474 32.05 -12.82 -7.55
N SER A 475 30.86 -12.57 -7.01
CA SER A 475 30.70 -12.48 -5.56
C SER A 475 31.00 -13.85 -4.98
N VAL A 476 31.90 -13.88 -4.00
CA VAL A 476 32.36 -15.08 -3.30
C VAL A 476 31.23 -15.56 -2.37
N GLY A 477 30.23 -16.21 -2.96
CA GLY A 477 29.16 -16.92 -2.25
C GLY A 477 29.07 -18.37 -2.74
N PRO A 478 28.56 -19.31 -1.92
CA PRO A 478 28.33 -20.68 -2.36
C PRO A 478 27.35 -20.69 -3.56
N PRO A 479 27.49 -21.64 -4.51
CA PRO A 479 26.69 -21.67 -5.74
C PRO A 479 25.20 -21.51 -5.40
N ASP A 480 24.49 -20.67 -6.16
CA ASP A 480 23.05 -20.47 -5.98
C ASP A 480 22.32 -21.78 -6.26
N THR A 481 22.06 -22.53 -5.18
CA THR A 481 21.40 -23.83 -5.18
C THR A 481 19.95 -23.68 -5.63
N ARG A 482 19.59 -24.29 -6.77
CA ARG A 482 18.25 -24.22 -7.37
C ARG A 482 17.53 -25.55 -7.23
N TYR A 483 16.21 -25.51 -7.08
CA TYR A 483 15.42 -26.72 -6.80
C TYR A 483 15.56 -27.78 -7.90
N LYS A 484 15.47 -27.35 -9.16
CA LYS A 484 15.63 -28.22 -10.32
C LYS A 484 17.01 -28.89 -10.38
N GLU A 485 18.06 -28.13 -10.15
CA GLU A 485 19.45 -28.62 -10.24
C GLU A 485 19.75 -29.63 -9.12
N GLU A 486 19.26 -29.40 -7.90
CA GLU A 486 19.41 -30.38 -6.82
C GLU A 486 18.61 -31.67 -7.08
N ALA A 487 17.42 -31.59 -7.69
CA ALA A 487 16.66 -32.77 -8.10
C ALA A 487 17.40 -33.59 -9.18
N GLN A 488 18.07 -32.91 -10.12
CA GLN A 488 18.93 -33.56 -11.12
C GLN A 488 20.15 -34.21 -10.47
N LEU A 489 20.84 -33.52 -9.56
CA LEU A 489 21.96 -34.09 -8.82
C LEU A 489 21.56 -35.31 -8.00
N TYR A 490 20.37 -35.29 -7.40
CA TYR A 490 19.82 -36.43 -6.66
C TYR A 490 19.63 -37.67 -7.56
N LYS A 491 19.10 -37.47 -8.77
CA LYS A 491 19.02 -38.52 -9.80
C LYS A 491 20.41 -39.03 -10.18
N GLU A 492 21.34 -38.14 -10.50
CA GLU A 492 22.70 -38.51 -10.93
C GLU A 492 23.45 -39.31 -9.84
N GLU A 493 23.29 -38.94 -8.57
CA GLU A 493 23.88 -39.66 -7.44
C GLU A 493 23.32 -41.09 -7.32
N HIS A 494 22.00 -41.26 -7.46
CA HIS A 494 21.36 -42.58 -7.50
C HIS A 494 21.86 -43.42 -8.67
N LEU A 495 21.91 -42.85 -9.88
CA LEU A 495 22.40 -43.57 -11.07
C LEU A 495 23.87 -43.99 -10.93
N ARG A 496 24.69 -43.22 -10.18
CA ARG A 496 26.08 -43.59 -9.88
C ARG A 496 26.18 -44.80 -8.95
N LYS A 497 25.24 -44.94 -8.00
CA LYS A 497 25.19 -46.04 -7.05
C LYS A 497 23.73 -46.40 -6.74
N ARG A 498 23.10 -47.25 -7.56
CA ARG A 498 21.67 -47.62 -7.47
C ARG A 498 21.17 -48.16 -6.11
N GLN A 499 22.06 -48.46 -5.17
CA GLN A 499 21.70 -48.85 -3.80
C GLN A 499 21.54 -47.66 -2.84
N HIS A 500 21.94 -46.45 -3.25
CA HIS A 500 21.94 -45.24 -2.44
C HIS A 500 21.47 -44.06 -3.30
N PRO A 501 20.57 -43.22 -2.81
CA PRO A 501 19.94 -43.24 -1.49
C PRO A 501 18.88 -44.36 -1.36
N HIS A 502 18.71 -44.88 -0.15
CA HIS A 502 17.87 -46.06 0.12
C HIS A 502 16.40 -45.88 -0.28
N CYS A 503 15.86 -44.66 -0.12
CA CYS A 503 14.47 -44.32 -0.42
C CYS A 503 14.34 -43.44 -1.67
N TYR A 504 15.20 -43.66 -2.69
CA TYR A 504 15.22 -42.86 -3.92
C TYR A 504 13.83 -42.71 -4.56
N VAL A 505 13.12 -43.83 -4.75
CA VAL A 505 11.79 -43.83 -5.38
C VAL A 505 10.81 -42.98 -4.56
N GLN A 506 10.75 -43.21 -3.24
CA GLN A 506 9.80 -42.52 -2.37
C GLN A 506 10.06 -41.01 -2.31
N TYR A 507 11.32 -40.57 -2.22
CA TYR A 507 11.65 -39.14 -2.20
C TYR A 507 11.52 -38.47 -3.56
N MET A 508 11.78 -39.19 -4.66
CA MET A 508 11.50 -38.67 -6.01
C MET A 508 9.99 -38.48 -6.23
N ILE A 509 9.15 -39.39 -5.71
CA ILE A 509 7.69 -39.20 -5.66
C ILE A 509 7.32 -37.96 -4.83
N ALA A 510 7.96 -37.77 -3.66
CA ALA A 510 7.71 -36.59 -2.83
C ALA A 510 8.10 -35.28 -3.54
N LEU A 511 9.21 -35.27 -4.27
CA LEU A 511 9.65 -34.15 -5.13
C LEU A 511 8.61 -33.79 -6.20
N ILE A 512 8.07 -34.79 -6.90
CA ILE A 512 7.01 -34.61 -7.91
C ILE A 512 5.74 -34.02 -7.25
N ASN A 513 5.35 -34.57 -6.09
CA ASN A 513 4.18 -34.10 -5.37
C ASN A 513 4.36 -32.69 -4.77
N ASN A 514 5.57 -32.34 -4.34
CA ASN A 514 5.91 -31.00 -3.87
C ASN A 514 5.66 -29.96 -4.96
N CYS A 515 5.96 -30.27 -6.21
CA CYS A 515 5.70 -29.37 -7.35
C CYS A 515 4.20 -29.04 -7.48
N TRP A 516 3.34 -30.05 -7.33
CA TRP A 516 1.88 -29.84 -7.29
C TRP A 516 1.46 -28.99 -6.09
N THR A 517 1.95 -29.33 -4.89
CA THR A 517 1.55 -28.62 -3.67
C THR A 517 2.01 -27.16 -3.70
N LEU A 518 3.21 -26.88 -4.22
CA LEU A 518 3.71 -25.52 -4.45
C LEU A 518 2.83 -24.77 -5.45
N ARG A 519 2.41 -25.41 -6.54
CA ARG A 519 1.49 -24.81 -7.52
C ARG A 519 0.18 -24.40 -6.88
N GLU A 520 -0.48 -25.30 -6.16
CA GLU A 520 -1.75 -25.02 -5.47
C GLU A 520 -1.58 -23.92 -4.40
N SER A 521 -0.44 -23.93 -3.70
CA SER A 521 -0.08 -22.91 -2.71
C SER A 521 0.06 -21.52 -3.35
N ILE A 522 0.73 -21.42 -4.50
CA ILE A 522 0.88 -20.17 -5.25
C ILE A 522 -0.47 -19.67 -5.80
N VAL A 523 -1.30 -20.57 -6.33
CA VAL A 523 -2.65 -20.23 -6.80
C VAL A 523 -3.51 -19.71 -5.64
N SER A 524 -3.43 -20.37 -4.48
CA SER A 524 -4.10 -19.95 -3.26
C SER A 524 -3.66 -18.56 -2.79
N LEU A 525 -2.34 -18.29 -2.76
CA LEU A 525 -1.79 -16.97 -2.44
C LEU A 525 -2.28 -15.89 -3.40
N LYS A 526 -2.20 -16.15 -4.72
CA LYS A 526 -2.69 -15.21 -5.74
C LYS A 526 -4.16 -14.90 -5.53
N ARG A 527 -5.02 -15.91 -5.34
CA ARG A 527 -6.47 -15.71 -5.12
C ARG A 527 -6.78 -14.92 -3.84
N LYS A 528 -5.98 -15.12 -2.78
CA LYS A 528 -6.20 -14.47 -1.48
C LYS A 528 -5.81 -12.98 -1.51
N TYR A 529 -4.73 -12.64 -2.21
CA TYR A 529 -4.13 -11.30 -2.15
C TYR A 529 -4.32 -10.44 -3.40
N LEU A 530 -4.64 -11.04 -4.55
CA LEU A 530 -5.10 -10.34 -5.75
C LEU A 530 -6.61 -10.57 -5.87
N GLN A 531 -7.41 -9.62 -5.36
CA GLN A 531 -8.83 -9.54 -5.67
C GLN A 531 -9.07 -8.28 -6.52
N HIS A 532 -9.84 -8.46 -7.60
CA HIS A 532 -10.27 -7.50 -8.62
C HIS A 532 -9.39 -7.38 -9.88
N ASP A 533 -10.05 -7.53 -11.03
CA ASP A 533 -9.59 -7.58 -12.43
C ASP A 533 -8.88 -6.30 -12.97
N ALA A 534 -8.06 -5.61 -12.16
CA ALA A 534 -7.40 -4.35 -12.56
C ALA A 534 -5.90 -4.46 -12.86
N ASP A 535 -5.23 -5.55 -12.47
CA ASP A 535 -3.78 -5.73 -12.66
C ASP A 535 -3.44 -6.90 -13.59
N GLU A 536 -3.94 -6.85 -14.83
CA GLU A 536 -3.32 -7.59 -15.96
C GLU A 536 -1.86 -7.17 -16.19
N SER A 537 -1.40 -6.06 -15.59
CA SER A 537 -0.03 -5.55 -15.62
C SER A 537 1.00 -6.49 -14.96
N VAL A 538 0.57 -7.38 -14.04
CA VAL A 538 1.46 -8.32 -13.34
C VAL A 538 1.75 -9.59 -14.15
N SER A 539 1.11 -9.78 -15.31
CA SER A 539 1.22 -11.01 -16.14
C SER A 539 2.13 -10.91 -17.36
N LEU A 540 3.00 -9.90 -17.47
CA LEU A 540 3.88 -9.78 -18.66
C LEU A 540 5.34 -10.03 -18.28
N SER A 541 5.90 -11.11 -18.87
CA SER A 541 7.32 -11.49 -18.96
C SER A 541 7.95 -12.37 -17.87
N GLN A 542 7.25 -13.42 -17.40
CA GLN A 542 7.94 -14.58 -16.78
C GLN A 542 7.45 -15.88 -17.41
N PRO A 543 8.30 -16.92 -17.59
CA PRO A 543 7.79 -18.26 -17.82
C PRO A 543 6.77 -18.57 -16.72
N SER A 544 5.59 -19.08 -17.08
CA SER A 544 4.56 -19.38 -16.07
C SER A 544 5.19 -20.30 -15.03
N MET A 545 5.24 -19.91 -13.75
CA MET A 545 5.78 -20.75 -12.68
C MET A 545 5.15 -22.15 -12.70
N ASP A 546 3.88 -22.25 -13.08
CA ASP A 546 3.14 -23.49 -13.34
C ASP A 546 3.87 -24.40 -14.34
N GLY A 547 4.35 -23.84 -15.46
CA GLY A 547 5.12 -24.56 -16.47
C GLY A 547 6.51 -25.00 -15.99
N LEU A 548 7.16 -24.23 -15.11
CA LEU A 548 8.43 -24.65 -14.50
C LEU A 548 8.22 -25.80 -13.51
N LEU A 549 7.20 -25.71 -12.65
CA LEU A 549 6.84 -26.78 -11.71
C LEU A 549 6.42 -28.05 -12.46
N ASP A 550 5.61 -27.92 -13.51
CA ASP A 550 5.22 -29.05 -14.37
C ASP A 550 6.45 -29.66 -15.06
N ALA A 551 7.40 -28.86 -15.56
CA ALA A 551 8.62 -29.37 -16.17
C ALA A 551 9.52 -30.14 -15.17
N ILE A 552 9.64 -29.66 -13.93
CA ILE A 552 10.41 -30.35 -12.87
C ILE A 552 9.71 -31.67 -12.50
N ALA A 553 8.39 -31.66 -12.34
CA ALA A 553 7.61 -32.86 -12.05
C ALA A 553 7.71 -33.89 -13.18
N GLU A 554 7.63 -33.46 -14.44
CA GLU A 554 7.76 -34.33 -15.61
C GLU A 554 9.16 -34.95 -15.70
N GLU A 555 10.21 -34.19 -15.42
CA GLU A 555 11.58 -34.69 -15.37
C GLU A 555 11.79 -35.71 -14.22
N GLY A 556 11.14 -35.49 -13.07
CA GLY A 556 11.06 -36.46 -11.98
C GLY A 556 10.34 -37.75 -12.39
N CYS A 557 9.19 -37.65 -13.07
CA CYS A 557 8.47 -38.80 -13.62
C CYS A 557 9.33 -39.57 -14.64
N SER A 558 10.02 -38.88 -15.55
CA SER A 558 10.95 -39.50 -16.49
C SER A 558 12.08 -40.23 -15.78
N SER A 559 12.61 -39.65 -14.69
CA SER A 559 13.68 -40.26 -13.89
C SER A 559 13.23 -41.51 -13.13
N LEU A 560 11.99 -41.55 -12.65
CA LEU A 560 11.38 -42.76 -12.10
C LEU A 560 11.17 -43.82 -13.18
N LEU A 561 10.70 -43.44 -14.38
CA LEU A 561 10.56 -44.39 -15.48
C LEU A 561 11.92 -44.94 -15.94
N GLU A 562 12.97 -44.12 -16.00
CA GLU A 562 14.33 -44.62 -16.29
C GLU A 562 14.74 -45.75 -15.34
N GLU A 563 14.45 -45.64 -14.04
CA GLU A 563 14.72 -46.71 -13.07
C GLU A 563 13.97 -48.01 -13.43
N VAL A 564 12.68 -47.90 -13.77
CA VAL A 564 11.89 -49.07 -14.22
C VAL A 564 12.52 -49.70 -15.47
N PHE A 565 12.86 -48.90 -16.48
CA PHE A 565 13.38 -49.41 -17.75
C PHE A 565 14.80 -50.01 -17.63
N LEU A 566 15.61 -49.57 -16.67
CA LEU A 566 16.89 -50.20 -16.34
C LEU A 566 16.70 -51.64 -15.85
N ASP A 567 15.66 -51.91 -15.07
CA ASP A 567 15.35 -53.28 -14.61
C ASP A 567 14.67 -54.14 -15.67
N LEU A 568 13.95 -53.51 -16.60
CA LEU A 568 13.32 -54.19 -17.73
C LEU A 568 14.29 -54.50 -18.87
N GLU A 569 15.46 -53.84 -18.94
CA GLU A 569 16.38 -53.87 -20.09
C GLU A 569 16.72 -55.31 -20.54
N GLN A 570 17.03 -56.21 -19.58
CA GLN A 570 17.34 -57.61 -19.90
C GLN A 570 16.17 -58.33 -20.59
N HIS A 571 14.94 -58.11 -20.12
CA HIS A 571 13.74 -58.78 -20.62
C HIS A 571 13.29 -58.16 -21.96
N LEU A 572 13.41 -56.84 -22.12
CA LEU A 572 13.19 -56.14 -23.38
C LEU A 572 14.19 -56.61 -24.47
N ASN A 573 15.43 -56.90 -24.08
CA ASN A 573 16.45 -57.44 -24.98
C ASN A 573 16.20 -58.91 -25.38
N GLU A 574 15.36 -59.65 -24.65
CA GLU A 574 14.96 -61.01 -24.99
C GLU A 574 13.86 -61.06 -26.05
N LEU A 575 13.06 -59.99 -26.20
CA LEU A 575 12.00 -59.89 -27.20
C LEU A 575 12.52 -60.07 -28.61
N MET A 576 11.71 -60.74 -29.45
CA MET A 576 12.00 -61.01 -30.86
C MET A 576 13.31 -61.78 -31.11
N THR A 577 13.76 -62.57 -30.12
CA THR A 577 14.86 -63.53 -30.26
C THR A 577 14.33 -64.95 -30.50
N LYS A 578 15.21 -65.90 -30.80
CA LYS A 578 14.81 -67.32 -30.87
C LYS A 578 14.29 -67.86 -29.53
N LYS A 579 14.84 -67.38 -28.41
CA LYS A 579 14.39 -67.76 -27.06
C LYS A 579 12.97 -67.26 -26.80
N TRP A 580 12.66 -66.05 -27.27
CA TRP A 580 11.29 -65.52 -27.28
C TRP A 580 10.35 -66.44 -28.05
N LEU A 581 10.67 -66.81 -29.29
CA LEU A 581 9.81 -67.68 -30.10
C LEU A 581 9.54 -69.04 -29.41
N LEU A 582 10.55 -69.63 -28.77
CA LEU A 582 10.47 -70.94 -28.11
C LEU A 582 9.70 -70.97 -26.77
N GLY A 583 9.12 -69.85 -26.31
CA GLY A 583 8.35 -69.85 -25.06
C GLY A 583 8.94 -69.03 -23.91
N SER A 584 9.56 -67.87 -24.17
CA SER A 584 10.03 -66.98 -23.08
C SER A 584 8.87 -66.44 -22.23
N ASN A 585 9.13 -66.09 -20.96
CA ASN A 585 8.19 -65.38 -20.08
C ASN A 585 8.55 -63.88 -19.97
N ALA A 586 9.31 -63.33 -20.92
CA ALA A 586 9.81 -61.95 -20.84
C ALA A 586 8.68 -60.92 -20.67
N VAL A 587 7.59 -61.04 -21.41
CA VAL A 587 6.45 -60.11 -21.31
C VAL A 587 5.69 -60.25 -19.99
N ASP A 588 5.55 -61.47 -19.46
CA ASP A 588 4.92 -61.67 -18.15
C ASP A 588 5.75 -60.99 -17.05
N ILE A 589 7.08 -61.13 -17.09
CA ILE A 589 7.98 -60.46 -16.14
C ILE A 589 7.91 -58.94 -16.31
N ILE A 590 7.92 -58.43 -17.55
CA ILE A 590 7.75 -57.00 -17.82
C ILE A 590 6.45 -56.49 -17.20
N CYS A 591 5.33 -57.23 -17.35
CA CYS A 591 4.05 -56.81 -16.81
C CYS A 591 4.07 -56.76 -15.28
N VAL A 592 4.60 -57.80 -14.63
CA VAL A 592 4.68 -57.86 -13.16
C VAL A 592 5.58 -56.75 -12.62
N THR A 593 6.77 -56.56 -13.19
CA THR A 593 7.71 -55.52 -12.74
C THR A 593 7.12 -54.12 -12.91
N VAL A 594 6.48 -53.82 -14.05
CA VAL A 594 5.78 -52.54 -14.24
C VAL A 594 4.65 -52.40 -13.23
N GLU A 595 3.84 -53.44 -13.02
CA GLU A 595 2.75 -53.40 -12.04
C GLU A 595 3.25 -53.10 -10.62
N ASP A 596 4.33 -53.76 -10.17
CA ASP A 596 4.94 -53.56 -8.85
C ASP A 596 5.40 -52.11 -8.66
N TYR A 597 6.15 -51.56 -9.62
CA TYR A 597 6.57 -50.16 -9.57
C TYR A 597 5.38 -49.19 -9.56
N PHE A 598 4.34 -49.45 -10.36
CA PHE A 598 3.17 -48.57 -10.43
C PHE A 598 2.24 -48.67 -9.19
N ASN A 599 2.38 -49.72 -8.39
CA ASN A 599 1.79 -49.80 -7.06
C ASN A 599 2.49 -48.82 -6.10
N ASP A 600 3.82 -48.71 -6.15
CA ASP A 600 4.57 -47.71 -5.38
C ASP A 600 4.27 -46.28 -5.88
N PHE A 601 4.20 -46.10 -7.20
CA PHE A 601 3.81 -44.83 -7.84
C PHE A 601 2.35 -44.44 -7.58
N ALA A 602 1.53 -45.26 -6.91
CA ALA A 602 0.21 -44.87 -6.45
C ALA A 602 0.25 -43.66 -5.50
N LYS A 603 1.41 -43.43 -4.88
CA LYS A 603 1.72 -42.29 -4.02
C LYS A 603 2.02 -40.99 -4.78
N ILE A 604 1.99 -40.99 -6.11
CA ILE A 604 2.07 -39.77 -6.95
C ILE A 604 0.66 -39.17 -7.12
N LYS A 605 0.55 -37.83 -7.05
CA LYS A 605 -0.72 -37.12 -7.27
C LYS A 605 -1.29 -37.37 -8.67
N LYS A 606 -2.63 -37.43 -8.75
CA LYS A 606 -3.40 -37.91 -9.91
C LYS A 606 -2.96 -37.34 -11.27
N PRO A 607 -2.73 -36.02 -11.45
CA PRO A 607 -2.41 -35.47 -12.76
C PRO A 607 -1.08 -35.98 -13.33
N TYR A 608 -0.04 -36.05 -12.51
CA TYR A 608 1.27 -36.56 -12.91
C TYR A 608 1.25 -38.09 -13.06
N ARG A 609 0.54 -38.80 -12.18
CA ARG A 609 0.36 -40.25 -12.30
C ARG A 609 -0.28 -40.63 -13.63
N LYS A 610 -1.33 -39.93 -14.05
CA LYS A 610 -1.99 -40.16 -15.35
C LYS A 610 -1.01 -40.00 -16.52
N ARG A 611 -0.25 -38.89 -16.56
CA ARG A 611 0.75 -38.65 -17.60
C ARG A 611 1.85 -39.73 -17.59
N MET A 612 2.30 -40.13 -16.40
CA MET A 612 3.33 -41.15 -16.24
C MET A 612 2.89 -42.54 -16.73
N ILE A 613 1.62 -42.94 -16.49
CA ILE A 613 1.06 -44.19 -17.04
C ILE A 613 1.03 -44.12 -18.57
N ALA A 614 0.59 -43.00 -19.14
CA ALA A 614 0.57 -42.81 -20.60
C ALA A 614 1.97 -42.90 -21.22
N GLU A 615 2.96 -42.25 -20.62
CA GLU A 615 4.34 -42.31 -21.09
C GLU A 615 4.95 -43.71 -20.94
N ALA A 616 4.68 -44.40 -19.82
CA ALA A 616 5.12 -45.79 -19.65
C ALA A 616 4.50 -46.73 -20.68
N HIS A 617 3.19 -46.61 -20.96
CA HIS A 617 2.51 -47.38 -21.99
C HIS A 617 3.16 -47.17 -23.36
N ARG A 618 3.35 -45.91 -23.74
CA ARG A 618 3.99 -45.54 -25.00
C ARG A 618 5.41 -46.12 -25.08
N ARG A 619 6.22 -45.94 -24.04
CA ARG A 619 7.62 -46.39 -24.01
C ARG A 619 7.75 -47.91 -24.05
N VAL A 620 6.92 -48.68 -23.32
CA VAL A 620 6.93 -50.15 -23.38
C VAL A 620 6.60 -50.65 -24.79
N VAL A 621 5.58 -50.07 -25.44
CA VAL A 621 5.22 -50.43 -26.82
C VAL A 621 6.35 -50.04 -27.78
N GLN A 622 6.96 -48.86 -27.63
CA GLN A 622 8.10 -48.45 -28.45
C GLN A 622 9.29 -49.39 -28.31
N GLU A 623 9.64 -49.86 -27.11
CA GLU A 623 10.70 -50.86 -26.91
C GLU A 623 10.36 -52.20 -27.58
N TYR A 624 9.09 -52.62 -27.50
CA TYR A 624 8.61 -53.83 -28.17
C TYR A 624 8.77 -53.72 -29.70
N LEU A 625 8.29 -52.61 -30.28
CA LEU A 625 8.42 -52.33 -31.70
C LEU A 625 9.88 -52.20 -32.13
N ARG A 626 10.73 -51.60 -31.30
CA ARG A 626 12.17 -51.54 -31.54
C ARG A 626 12.79 -52.93 -31.58
N ALA A 627 12.39 -53.84 -30.68
CA ALA A 627 12.85 -55.22 -30.70
C ALA A 627 12.44 -55.94 -32.00
N VAL A 628 11.23 -55.69 -32.51
CA VAL A 628 10.78 -56.20 -33.82
C VAL A 628 11.70 -55.66 -34.93
N LEU A 629 11.94 -54.36 -34.97
CA LEU A 629 12.63 -53.70 -36.08
C LEU A 629 14.17 -53.85 -36.04
N GLN A 630 14.74 -54.35 -34.94
CA GLN A 630 16.18 -54.65 -34.84
C GLN A 630 16.62 -55.94 -35.56
N LYS A 631 15.69 -56.70 -36.17
CA LYS A 631 15.98 -57.93 -36.92
C LYS A 631 16.77 -58.98 -36.10
N ARG A 632 16.35 -59.19 -34.84
CA ARG A 632 16.93 -60.21 -33.95
C ARG A 632 16.55 -61.65 -34.32
N ILE A 633 15.48 -61.81 -35.12
CA ILE A 633 15.01 -63.08 -35.68
C ILE A 633 14.58 -62.88 -37.14
N SER A 634 14.55 -63.98 -37.90
CA SER A 634 13.91 -64.06 -39.21
C SER A 634 13.09 -65.35 -39.24
N PHE A 635 11.79 -65.24 -39.51
CA PHE A 635 10.90 -66.39 -39.59
C PHE A 635 11.17 -67.17 -40.88
N ARG A 636 11.43 -68.47 -40.77
CA ARG A 636 11.91 -69.31 -41.90
C ARG A 636 10.79 -69.96 -42.70
N ASN A 637 9.65 -70.20 -42.08
CA ASN A 637 8.53 -70.90 -42.67
C ASN A 637 7.20 -70.27 -42.21
N ALA A 638 6.10 -70.71 -42.82
CA ALA A 638 4.76 -70.18 -42.54
C ALA A 638 4.30 -70.47 -41.11
N GLU A 639 4.73 -71.60 -40.52
CA GLU A 639 4.35 -71.97 -39.15
C GLU A 639 5.02 -71.05 -38.12
N GLU A 640 6.33 -70.80 -38.27
CA GLU A 640 7.07 -69.86 -37.42
C GLU A 640 6.48 -68.44 -37.50
N ARG A 641 6.05 -68.00 -38.70
CA ARG A 641 5.37 -66.70 -38.88
C ARG A 641 4.04 -66.65 -38.14
N LYS A 642 3.22 -67.71 -38.27
CA LYS A 642 1.93 -67.81 -37.59
C LYS A 642 2.10 -67.83 -36.08
N GLU A 643 3.00 -68.65 -35.55
CA GLU A 643 3.30 -68.75 -34.13
C GLU A 643 3.82 -67.41 -33.57
N GLY A 644 4.76 -66.77 -34.27
CA GLY A 644 5.30 -65.46 -33.90
C GLY A 644 4.23 -64.37 -33.90
N ALA A 645 3.37 -64.30 -34.93
CA ALA A 645 2.31 -63.31 -35.01
C ALA A 645 1.22 -63.52 -33.95
N GLU A 646 0.77 -64.76 -33.73
CA GLU A 646 -0.20 -65.07 -32.67
C GLU A 646 0.37 -64.74 -31.29
N ARG A 647 1.68 -64.95 -31.09
CA ARG A 647 2.36 -64.56 -29.86
C ARG A 647 2.42 -63.05 -29.68
N MET A 648 2.77 -62.29 -30.71
CA MET A 648 2.75 -60.82 -30.68
C MET A 648 1.36 -60.29 -30.34
N ALA A 649 0.30 -60.86 -30.92
CA ALA A 649 -1.08 -60.48 -30.61
C ALA A 649 -1.47 -60.78 -29.15
N ARG A 650 -1.07 -61.94 -28.60
CA ARG A 650 -1.29 -62.28 -27.18
C ARG A 650 -0.53 -61.34 -26.25
N GLU A 651 0.73 -61.05 -26.55
CA GLU A 651 1.56 -60.16 -25.73
C GLU A 651 1.05 -58.70 -25.80
N ALA A 652 0.53 -58.26 -26.94
CA ALA A 652 -0.15 -56.97 -27.06
C ALA A 652 -1.42 -56.90 -26.19
N GLU A 653 -2.20 -57.98 -26.10
CA GLU A 653 -3.36 -58.07 -25.22
C GLU A 653 -2.97 -57.99 -23.73
N GLN A 654 -1.89 -58.68 -23.35
CA GLN A 654 -1.37 -58.65 -21.98
C GLN A 654 -0.95 -57.23 -21.58
N LEU A 655 -0.20 -56.54 -22.44
CA LEU A 655 0.20 -55.15 -22.23
C LEU A 655 -1.00 -54.21 -22.15
N ARG A 656 -1.99 -54.39 -23.05
CA ARG A 656 -3.24 -53.63 -23.03
C ARG A 656 -3.98 -53.81 -21.71
N PHE A 657 -4.13 -55.06 -21.26
CA PHE A 657 -4.79 -55.37 -19.99
C PHE A 657 -4.09 -54.71 -18.80
N LEU A 658 -2.76 -54.76 -18.74
CA LEU A 658 -1.97 -54.11 -17.69
C LEU A 658 -2.23 -52.59 -17.65
N PHE A 659 -2.04 -51.90 -18.76
CA PHE A 659 -2.17 -50.44 -18.77
C PHE A 659 -3.62 -49.98 -18.58
N HIS A 660 -4.60 -50.75 -19.05
CA HIS A 660 -6.01 -50.51 -18.74
C HIS A 660 -6.30 -50.66 -17.24
N LYS A 661 -5.72 -51.68 -16.59
CA LYS A 661 -5.80 -51.87 -15.13
C LYS A 661 -5.14 -50.70 -14.38
N LEU A 662 -3.95 -50.27 -14.79
CA LEU A 662 -3.24 -49.15 -14.15
C LEU A 662 -3.96 -47.80 -14.33
N ALA A 663 -4.63 -47.61 -15.47
CA ALA A 663 -5.41 -46.42 -15.77
C ALA A 663 -6.85 -46.45 -15.21
N ALA A 664 -7.26 -47.56 -14.60
CA ALA A 664 -8.59 -47.70 -14.01
C ALA A 664 -8.84 -46.57 -12.99
N GLY A 665 -9.83 -45.72 -13.29
CA GLY A 665 -10.17 -44.55 -12.49
C GLY A 665 -9.86 -43.18 -13.12
N PHE A 666 -9.19 -43.12 -14.29
CA PHE A 666 -8.93 -41.86 -15.01
C PHE A 666 -9.92 -41.56 -16.16
N GLY A 667 -10.80 -42.51 -16.51
CA GLY A 667 -11.94 -42.29 -17.41
C GLY A 667 -11.63 -42.21 -18.92
N GLU A 668 -10.38 -42.45 -19.33
CA GLU A 668 -9.96 -42.47 -20.75
C GLU A 668 -9.58 -43.89 -21.18
N GLU A 669 -9.98 -44.28 -22.39
CA GLU A 669 -9.47 -45.48 -23.05
C GLU A 669 -8.03 -45.22 -23.51
N MET A 670 -7.07 -45.96 -22.96
CA MET A 670 -5.67 -45.94 -23.41
C MET A 670 -5.46 -46.77 -24.70
N ASP A 671 -6.50 -46.88 -25.53
CA ASP A 671 -6.54 -47.82 -26.63
C ASP A 671 -5.95 -47.19 -27.89
N GLY A 672 -4.82 -47.73 -28.35
CA GLY A 672 -4.25 -47.35 -29.65
C GLY A 672 -2.78 -47.73 -29.83
N HIS A 673 -1.95 -47.69 -28.77
CA HIS A 673 -0.54 -48.04 -28.91
C HIS A 673 -0.32 -49.54 -29.15
N CYS A 674 -0.95 -50.41 -28.36
CA CYS A 674 -0.88 -51.86 -28.52
C CYS A 674 -1.42 -52.35 -29.88
N ASP A 675 -2.38 -51.64 -30.48
CA ASP A 675 -2.89 -51.96 -31.82
C ASP A 675 -1.82 -51.88 -32.90
N THR A 676 -0.74 -51.14 -32.65
CA THR A 676 0.43 -51.07 -33.54
C THR A 676 1.15 -52.41 -33.60
N ILE A 677 1.28 -53.10 -32.46
CA ILE A 677 1.88 -54.44 -32.39
C ILE A 677 0.99 -55.44 -33.14
N VAL A 678 -0.33 -55.34 -32.96
CA VAL A 678 -1.30 -56.20 -33.67
C VAL A 678 -1.26 -55.97 -35.18
N ALA A 679 -1.20 -54.71 -35.64
CA ALA A 679 -1.10 -54.39 -37.06
C ALA A 679 0.18 -54.96 -37.70
N ILE A 680 1.31 -54.88 -36.99
CA ILE A 680 2.57 -55.52 -37.45
C ILE A 680 2.44 -57.05 -37.45
N ALA A 681 1.79 -57.63 -36.44
CA ALA A 681 1.56 -59.07 -36.37
C ALA A 681 0.76 -59.58 -37.57
N GLU A 682 -0.26 -58.84 -38.04
CA GLU A 682 -1.02 -59.20 -39.25
C GLU A 682 -0.14 -59.20 -40.51
N VAL A 683 0.78 -58.24 -40.65
CA VAL A 683 1.78 -58.24 -41.74
C VAL A 683 2.69 -59.47 -41.67
N ILE A 684 3.04 -59.95 -40.47
CA ILE A 684 3.86 -61.17 -40.30
C ILE A 684 3.03 -62.44 -40.59
N LYS A 685 1.77 -62.47 -40.15
CA LYS A 685 0.85 -63.60 -40.24
C LYS A 685 0.40 -63.91 -41.66
N LEU A 686 0.30 -62.90 -42.52
CA LEU A 686 -0.19 -63.02 -43.89
C LEU A 686 0.50 -64.18 -44.63
N THR A 687 -0.27 -65.15 -45.13
CA THR A 687 0.28 -66.36 -45.76
C THR A 687 0.72 -66.15 -47.19
N ASP A 688 0.04 -65.27 -47.94
CA ASP A 688 0.28 -65.00 -49.35
C ASP A 688 1.20 -63.77 -49.53
N PRO A 689 2.45 -63.95 -50.00
CA PRO A 689 3.37 -62.84 -50.23
C PRO A 689 2.90 -61.84 -51.29
N SER A 690 2.02 -62.24 -52.21
CA SER A 690 1.52 -61.35 -53.27
C SER A 690 0.61 -60.23 -52.72
N LEU A 691 0.01 -60.44 -51.55
CA LEU A 691 -0.85 -59.48 -50.86
C LEU A 691 -0.09 -58.58 -49.87
N LEU A 692 1.23 -58.76 -49.72
CA LEU A 692 2.04 -57.98 -48.77
C LEU A 692 1.95 -56.47 -49.00
N TYR A 693 1.86 -56.05 -50.26
CA TYR A 693 1.68 -54.64 -50.60
C TYR A 693 0.41 -54.04 -49.96
N LEU A 694 -0.70 -54.78 -49.96
CA LEU A 694 -1.98 -54.30 -49.42
C LEU A 694 -1.90 -54.09 -47.90
N GLU A 695 -1.34 -55.07 -47.18
CA GLU A 695 -1.22 -55.00 -45.71
C GLU A 695 -0.20 -53.94 -45.27
N VAL A 696 0.94 -53.83 -45.98
CA VAL A 696 1.92 -52.77 -45.70
C VAL A 696 1.34 -51.39 -46.04
N SER A 697 0.58 -51.25 -47.13
CA SER A 697 -0.13 -50.01 -47.46
C SER A 697 -1.15 -49.63 -46.39
N THR A 698 -1.89 -50.61 -45.85
CA THR A 698 -2.82 -50.41 -44.74
C THR A 698 -2.07 -49.96 -43.48
N LEU A 699 -0.90 -50.56 -43.18
CA LEU A 699 -0.05 -50.17 -42.06
C LEU A 699 0.45 -48.73 -42.20
N VAL A 700 0.96 -48.33 -43.37
CA VAL A 700 1.43 -46.97 -43.67
C VAL A 700 0.30 -45.96 -43.59
N SER A 701 -0.90 -46.31 -44.08
CA SER A 701 -2.07 -45.45 -43.99
C SER A 701 -2.52 -45.23 -42.54
N LYS A 702 -2.38 -46.25 -41.67
CA LYS A 702 -2.75 -46.16 -40.25
C LYS A 702 -1.66 -45.48 -39.40
N TYR A 703 -0.39 -45.61 -39.77
CA TYR A 703 0.76 -45.07 -39.06
C TYR A 703 1.67 -44.28 -40.02
N PRO A 704 1.35 -43.01 -40.29
CA PRO A 704 2.01 -42.21 -41.33
C PRO A 704 3.47 -41.81 -41.00
N ASP A 705 3.94 -42.04 -39.78
CA ASP A 705 5.33 -41.78 -39.37
C ASP A 705 6.29 -42.97 -39.63
N ILE A 706 5.77 -44.08 -40.20
CA ILE A 706 6.59 -45.23 -40.58
C ILE A 706 7.43 -44.93 -41.82
N ARG A 707 8.75 -44.86 -41.63
CA ARG A 707 9.77 -44.69 -42.68
C ARG A 707 10.13 -46.00 -43.41
N ASP A 708 10.68 -45.90 -44.63
CA ASP A 708 11.09 -47.04 -45.48
C ASP A 708 12.04 -48.02 -44.79
N GLU A 709 12.92 -47.51 -43.93
CA GLU A 709 13.83 -48.33 -43.13
C GLU A 709 13.10 -49.28 -42.17
N HIS A 710 11.97 -48.84 -41.59
CA HIS A 710 11.13 -49.68 -40.73
C HIS A 710 10.44 -50.77 -41.56
N ILE A 711 9.91 -50.41 -42.73
CA ILE A 711 9.27 -51.36 -43.65
C ILE A 711 10.29 -52.42 -44.11
N GLY A 712 11.50 -51.99 -44.49
CA GLY A 712 12.59 -52.87 -44.88
C GLY A 712 13.02 -53.84 -43.77
N ALA A 713 13.09 -53.36 -42.52
CA ALA A 713 13.37 -54.20 -41.36
C ALA A 713 12.25 -55.20 -41.07
N LEU A 714 10.99 -54.77 -41.11
CA LEU A 714 9.82 -55.64 -40.92
C LEU A 714 9.78 -56.78 -41.97
N LEU A 715 9.95 -56.45 -43.25
CA LEU A 715 10.02 -57.45 -44.32
C LEU A 715 11.26 -58.35 -44.20
N ALA A 716 12.34 -57.88 -43.56
CA ALA A 716 13.50 -58.70 -43.26
C ALA A 716 13.28 -59.67 -42.10
N VAL A 717 12.47 -59.32 -41.11
CA VAL A 717 12.04 -60.22 -40.02
C VAL A 717 11.09 -61.29 -40.53
N ARG A 718 10.19 -60.92 -41.46
CA ARG A 718 9.23 -61.86 -42.08
C ARG A 718 9.90 -63.01 -42.84
N GLY A 719 11.05 -62.74 -43.48
CA GLY A 719 11.98 -63.76 -44.00
C GLY A 719 11.70 -64.35 -45.39
N ASP A 720 10.51 -64.15 -45.96
CA ASP A 720 10.09 -64.70 -47.26
C ASP A 720 10.01 -63.65 -48.40
N ALA A 721 10.16 -62.36 -48.08
CA ALA A 721 10.16 -61.28 -49.08
C ALA A 721 11.51 -61.21 -49.83
N SER A 722 11.48 -61.37 -51.15
CA SER A 722 12.66 -61.22 -52.02
C SER A 722 13.15 -59.76 -52.05
N ARG A 723 14.40 -59.55 -52.48
CA ARG A 723 14.96 -58.18 -52.61
C ARG A 723 14.12 -57.32 -53.56
N ASP A 724 13.71 -57.89 -54.69
CA ASP A 724 12.91 -57.19 -55.70
C ASP A 724 11.52 -56.85 -55.15
N MET A 725 10.88 -57.78 -54.44
CA MET A 725 9.58 -57.56 -53.79
C MET A 725 9.63 -56.43 -52.76
N LYS A 726 10.71 -56.37 -51.95
CA LYS A 726 10.91 -55.27 -50.98
C LYS A 726 11.03 -53.92 -51.68
N GLN A 727 11.83 -53.86 -52.74
CA GLN A 727 12.04 -52.64 -53.50
C GLN A 727 10.74 -52.17 -54.16
N THR A 728 9.99 -53.07 -54.80
CA THR A 728 8.70 -52.75 -55.42
C THR A 728 7.69 -52.24 -54.40
N ILE A 729 7.60 -52.86 -53.21
CA ILE A 729 6.67 -52.40 -52.16
C ILE A 729 7.03 -50.97 -51.72
N ILE A 730 8.31 -50.68 -51.46
CA ILE A 730 8.76 -49.34 -51.02
C ILE A 730 8.49 -48.29 -52.12
N GLU A 731 8.92 -48.53 -53.36
CA GLU A 731 8.73 -47.59 -54.48
C GLU A 731 7.25 -47.31 -54.80
N THR A 732 6.37 -48.30 -54.60
CA THR A 732 4.93 -48.13 -54.84
C THR A 732 4.25 -47.36 -53.71
N LEU A 733 4.80 -47.38 -52.50
CA LEU A 733 4.28 -46.64 -51.34
C LEU A 733 4.69 -45.15 -51.37
N GLU A 734 5.85 -44.81 -51.92
CA GLU A 734 6.30 -43.42 -52.12
C GLU A 734 5.34 -42.60 -53.03
N GLN A 735 4.53 -43.26 -53.85
CA GLN A 735 3.60 -42.63 -54.79
C GLN A 735 2.21 -42.35 -54.18
N GLY A 736 1.96 -42.72 -52.92
CA GLY A 736 0.67 -42.56 -52.24
C GLY A 736 0.57 -41.28 -51.38
N PRO A 737 -0.62 -40.67 -51.23
CA PRO A 737 -0.80 -39.51 -50.35
C PRO A 737 -0.79 -39.92 -48.87
N ALA A 738 0.21 -39.45 -48.10
CA ALA A 738 0.21 -39.57 -46.65
C ALA A 738 -0.50 -38.37 -46.01
N GLN A 739 -1.79 -38.50 -45.69
CA GLN A 739 -2.50 -37.53 -44.84
C GLN A 739 -2.61 -38.09 -43.42
N ALA A 740 -1.82 -37.53 -42.49
CA ALA A 740 -1.94 -37.85 -41.07
C ALA A 740 -3.19 -37.17 -40.48
N SER A 741 -3.96 -37.89 -39.66
CA SER A 741 -5.03 -37.28 -38.88
C SER A 741 -4.45 -36.27 -37.88
N PRO A 742 -5.16 -35.16 -37.59
CA PRO A 742 -4.69 -34.16 -36.64
C PRO A 742 -4.46 -34.70 -35.21
N ASP A 743 -5.12 -35.81 -34.84
CA ASP A 743 -5.00 -36.44 -33.52
C ASP A 743 -3.96 -37.58 -33.46
N TYR A 744 -3.14 -37.76 -34.50
CA TYR A 744 -2.15 -38.83 -34.54
C TYR A 744 -0.92 -38.52 -33.67
N VAL A 745 -0.61 -39.40 -32.71
CA VAL A 745 0.62 -39.34 -31.90
C VAL A 745 1.70 -40.26 -32.51
N PRO A 746 2.83 -39.71 -33.00
CA PRO A 746 3.90 -40.51 -33.61
C PRO A 746 4.50 -41.56 -32.66
N ILE A 747 4.67 -42.79 -33.15
CA ILE A 747 5.25 -43.91 -32.42
C ILE A 747 6.52 -44.45 -33.07
N PHE A 748 6.60 -44.48 -34.41
CA PHE A 748 7.76 -44.93 -35.18
C PHE A 748 8.81 -43.84 -35.35
N LYS A 749 8.43 -42.55 -35.25
CA LYS A 749 9.36 -41.42 -35.40
C LYS A 749 10.62 -41.56 -34.52
N ASP A 750 10.44 -42.02 -33.28
CA ASP A 750 11.47 -42.13 -32.24
C ASP A 750 12.16 -43.51 -32.23
N ILE A 751 11.79 -44.42 -33.14
CA ILE A 751 12.43 -45.72 -33.30
C ILE A 751 13.54 -45.60 -34.34
N VAL A 752 14.77 -45.94 -33.93
CA VAL A 752 15.91 -45.99 -34.85
C VAL A 752 16.11 -47.42 -35.31
N VAL A 753 16.10 -47.62 -36.62
CA VAL A 753 16.43 -48.91 -37.25
C VAL A 753 17.93 -48.94 -37.54
N PRO A 754 18.67 -49.97 -37.11
CA PRO A 754 20.07 -50.12 -37.52
C PRO A 754 20.15 -50.19 -39.04
N SER A 755 20.87 -49.25 -39.67
CA SER A 755 21.05 -49.23 -41.11
C SER A 755 21.60 -50.58 -41.58
N LEU A 756 20.84 -51.30 -42.40
CA LEU A 756 21.32 -52.45 -43.15
C LEU A 756 22.38 -51.92 -44.13
N ASN A 757 23.64 -51.86 -43.69
CA ASN A 757 24.75 -51.44 -44.52
C ASN A 757 24.75 -52.25 -45.82
N VAL A 758 24.37 -51.58 -46.91
CA VAL A 758 24.28 -52.12 -48.27
C VAL A 758 25.66 -52.64 -48.76
N ALA A 759 26.74 -52.39 -48.03
CA ALA A 759 28.09 -52.86 -48.33
C ALA A 759 28.38 -54.36 -48.06
N LYS A 760 27.45 -55.16 -47.52
CA LYS A 760 27.67 -56.62 -47.31
C LYS A 760 26.74 -57.56 -48.09
N LEU A 761 26.01 -57.05 -49.09
CA LEU A 761 25.25 -57.87 -50.06
C LEU A 761 25.99 -58.07 -51.39
N LEU A 762 27.29 -57.74 -51.45
CA LEU A 762 28.20 -58.14 -52.52
C LEU A 762 29.31 -59.03 -51.93
N LYS A 763 28.95 -60.28 -51.61
CA LYS A 763 29.81 -61.46 -51.77
C LYS A 763 28.97 -62.73 -51.68
#